data_AF-A0AAV4WU63-F1
#
_entry.id   AF-A0AAV4WU63-F1
#
_cell.length_a   1.000
_cell.length_b   1.000
_cell.length_c   1.000
_cell.angle_alpha   90.00
_cell.angle_beta   90.00
_cell.angle_gamma   90.00
#
_symmetry.space_group_name_H-M   'P 1'
#
loop_
_entity.id
_entity.type
_entity.pdbx_description
1 polymer ?
#
loop_
_entity_poly.entity_id
_entity_poly.type
_entity_poly.pdbx_seq_one_letter_code
_entity_poly.pdbx_strand_id
1 'polypeptide(L)'
;MLIRQSKLVKLKGKTSTIVREQYLRDDIPCYSPLCSSCSSENLGSKIMQLAKDVTHYAIPCCDVVQNYLELLEFQELKGFIVLQTIALKILQSIGHRTYNRLINISKDIRRGSINFLNENCQKSYVPRKCSDSLDQWINKCCVQAANYYAEHLNGAIPIILISENKEAFESLDKHQAVKVYSMKEYLENMWKDVDSILQLFESLHLALTSGTVKDLSKSYDSYLPNDVLEAGIKAGHYLKGYLRVNKHNASQEAFVTSSKASLKDSGDIFIRGMVNRNRAIHGDEVVIELLPENEWKSRCLKLVDNTEDSKDDNAEDNQTLKLPTGKVVGVLERCWRNYVATLPEEELANTDSLVFGYLKDSNLSPKGKERIIVVPFDYRIPKIRIVTKQAEDIRNKRIIVRIDSWDKESQYPNGHLVKTIGDIGNLETEIQSLLIEHDVFHPSFPQHLLDELPVCTEENPWNLEENEIAKRRDLRNSHLIFSIDPKGCEDVDDTLSVRELPGDKLELGVHIADVTHFVRELSGVDLEARNRSTSIYLPDRRYDMLPHVLSGNLCSLLGNVDRYAVSVLWELDSKCKVQKVWYGRTIIKSRYKLCYEAAQDILYGSSVEEMIANIPELQNLEECELNNRFQELKNVLCKLHHIANVIRKERLGAGGLELNSVNMKFEIDQNLPAAVTDVKSTKELAIHKIVAECMIFANHWVAKRIYDAYPQQAVLRRHPNPRESDLAELQKLASSKGFILNIHSNKDLASSLEKAVDIQDPSVNQIFRILATQTMNQATYCCTGCYSVPDLYHYGLGLDKYTHFTSPIRRYADILVHRCLLKAIEEKNAKIQMDSSETETFCHHMNIKHRAAQDLEKDSQQLFLSFYFEDLNSQENSSPCFVDAVIYALRANGLLVFVPKYGIKGAVCLCNKDRKVALVSDSVEWTDGKLISTESKLTVQANGISQHYHIFDHVTVCVKVQKSRSHQHRIVLDMVDNKPFAKDFNEVKKERMDLTFLQESKDVDVDSPEAELKNSIPTEPEENMYFISTKK
;
A
#
# COMPACT_ATOMS: atom_id res chain seq x y z
N MET A 1 -19.57 -26.54 35.38
CA MET A 1 -19.15 -26.40 36.81
C MET A 1 -18.54 -25.01 37.04
N LEU A 2 -18.76 -24.37 38.20
CA LEU A 2 -18.17 -23.07 38.54
C LEU A 2 -16.92 -23.24 39.42
N ILE A 3 -15.79 -22.64 39.03
CA ILE A 3 -14.56 -22.61 39.84
C ILE A 3 -14.17 -21.16 40.13
N ARG A 4 -13.85 -20.86 41.39
CA ARG A 4 -13.31 -19.54 41.80
C ARG A 4 -11.79 -19.60 41.87
N GLN A 5 -11.12 -18.76 41.08
CA GLN A 5 -9.67 -18.61 41.11
C GLN A 5 -9.28 -17.25 41.67
N SER A 6 -8.45 -17.23 42.71
CA SER A 6 -7.89 -16.02 43.30
C SER A 6 -6.45 -15.79 42.83
N LYS A 7 -6.19 -14.66 42.16
CA LYS A 7 -4.84 -14.22 41.78
C LYS A 7 -4.50 -12.91 42.50
N LEU A 8 -3.39 -12.87 43.20
CA LEU A 8 -2.82 -11.62 43.70
C LEU A 8 -2.24 -10.83 42.50
N VAL A 9 -2.68 -9.59 42.32
CA VAL A 9 -2.21 -8.69 41.27
C VAL A 9 -1.78 -7.38 41.91
N LYS A 10 -0.58 -6.91 41.59
CA LYS A 10 -0.14 -5.56 41.95
C LYS A 10 -0.71 -4.58 40.93
N LEU A 11 -1.62 -3.71 41.36
CA LEU A 11 -2.18 -2.62 40.58
C LEU A 11 -1.79 -1.30 41.26
N LYS A 12 -1.04 -0.44 40.55
CA LYS A 12 -0.58 0.86 41.06
C LYS A 12 0.12 0.76 42.44
N GLY A 13 1.03 -0.21 42.58
CA GLY A 13 1.76 -0.46 43.84
C GLY A 13 0.96 -1.12 44.97
N LYS A 14 -0.38 -1.21 44.87
CA LYS A 14 -1.23 -1.93 45.84
C LYS A 14 -1.42 -3.37 45.40
N THR A 15 -1.28 -4.31 46.33
CA THR A 15 -1.56 -5.73 46.09
C THR A 15 -3.05 -5.98 46.29
N SER A 16 -3.76 -6.35 45.23
CA SER A 16 -5.19 -6.66 45.24
C SER A 16 -5.42 -8.12 44.86
N THR A 17 -6.26 -8.81 45.62
CA THR A 17 -6.72 -10.15 45.24
C THR A 17 -7.83 -10.03 44.21
N ILE A 18 -7.55 -10.40 42.96
CA ILE A 18 -8.58 -10.54 41.93
C ILE A 18 -9.11 -11.97 42.01
N VAL A 19 -10.37 -12.13 42.42
CA VAL A 19 -11.11 -13.39 42.27
C VAL A 19 -11.84 -13.36 40.94
N ARG A 20 -11.62 -14.37 40.11
CA ARG A 20 -12.38 -14.60 38.87
C ARG A 20 -13.17 -15.88 38.97
N GLU A 21 -14.37 -15.85 38.42
CA GLU A 21 -15.19 -17.03 38.20
C GLU A 21 -14.85 -17.62 36.84
N GLN A 22 -14.52 -18.90 36.83
CA GLN A 22 -14.20 -19.69 35.66
C GLN A 22 -15.26 -20.75 35.48
N TYR A 23 -15.98 -20.66 34.36
CA TYR A 23 -17.05 -21.56 33.99
C TYR A 23 -16.45 -22.72 33.19
N LEU A 24 -16.47 -23.91 33.77
CA LEU A 24 -16.21 -25.16 33.06
C LEU A 24 -17.49 -25.63 32.36
N ARG A 25 -17.33 -26.00 31.10
CA ARG A 25 -18.34 -26.35 30.12
C ARG A 25 -18.07 -27.74 29.56
N ASP A 26 -19.12 -28.51 29.35
CA ASP A 26 -19.11 -29.84 28.73
C ASP A 26 -19.49 -29.80 27.24
N ASP A 27 -20.05 -28.68 26.78
CA ASP A 27 -20.50 -28.41 25.41
C ASP A 27 -19.42 -27.79 24.50
N ILE A 28 -18.14 -27.77 24.91
CA ILE A 28 -17.03 -27.32 24.04
C ILE A 28 -16.69 -28.44 23.05
N PRO A 29 -16.89 -28.24 21.74
CA PRO A 29 -16.58 -29.27 20.75
C PRO A 29 -15.07 -29.45 20.62
N CYS A 30 -14.64 -30.65 20.22
CA CYS A 30 -13.24 -30.92 19.86
C CYS A 30 -12.88 -30.40 18.46
N TYR A 31 -13.86 -29.92 17.69
CA TYR A 31 -13.74 -29.47 16.29
C TYR A 31 -13.11 -30.51 15.32
N SER A 32 -12.92 -31.76 15.75
CA SER A 32 -12.47 -32.83 14.86
C SER A 32 -13.65 -33.41 14.08
N PRO A 33 -13.56 -33.49 12.75
CA PRO A 33 -14.56 -34.15 11.91
C PRO A 33 -14.62 -35.68 12.07
N LEU A 34 -13.67 -36.26 12.81
CA LEU A 34 -13.66 -37.69 13.17
C LEU A 34 -14.52 -37.98 14.41
N CYS A 35 -15.01 -36.95 15.12
CA CYS A 35 -15.80 -37.13 16.32
C CYS A 35 -17.28 -37.35 16.01
N SER A 36 -17.83 -38.46 16.52
CA SER A 36 -19.27 -38.78 16.45
C SER A 36 -20.09 -38.25 17.63
N SER A 37 -19.45 -37.74 18.70
CA SER A 37 -20.10 -37.34 19.96
C SER A 37 -20.25 -35.84 20.18
N CYS A 38 -19.49 -35.01 19.47
CA CYS A 38 -19.71 -33.56 19.41
C CYS A 38 -20.76 -33.27 18.33
N SER A 39 -21.97 -32.86 18.73
CA SER A 39 -23.10 -32.66 17.82
C SER A 39 -22.84 -31.56 16.79
N SER A 40 -23.12 -31.86 15.52
CA SER A 40 -23.03 -30.91 14.40
C SER A 40 -23.99 -29.72 14.54
N GLU A 41 -25.09 -29.86 15.27
CA GLU A 41 -26.06 -28.77 15.50
C GLU A 41 -25.51 -27.66 16.43
N ASN A 42 -24.58 -27.98 17.33
CA ASN A 42 -23.86 -26.97 18.11
C ASN A 42 -22.73 -26.30 17.31
N LEU A 43 -22.34 -26.88 16.16
CA LEU A 43 -21.44 -26.24 15.20
C LEU A 43 -22.27 -25.50 14.14
N GLY A 44 -22.57 -24.23 14.39
CA GLY A 44 -23.14 -23.33 13.39
C GLY A 44 -22.43 -23.41 12.04
N SER A 45 -23.17 -23.22 10.95
CA SER A 45 -22.88 -23.68 9.58
C SER A 45 -21.61 -23.15 8.88
N LYS A 46 -20.74 -22.39 9.56
CA LYS A 46 -19.47 -21.85 9.05
C LYS A 46 -18.33 -21.91 10.09
N ILE A 47 -18.31 -22.94 10.96
CA ILE A 47 -17.29 -23.07 12.02
C ILE A 47 -16.03 -23.82 11.55
N MET A 48 -14.90 -23.34 12.06
CA MET A 48 -13.56 -23.90 11.83
C MET A 48 -13.45 -25.33 12.37
N GLN A 49 -12.90 -26.23 11.54
CA GLN A 49 -12.70 -27.63 11.90
C GLN A 49 -11.21 -28.00 11.74
N LEU A 50 -10.79 -29.03 12.46
CA LEU A 50 -9.51 -29.68 12.18
C LEU A 50 -9.54 -30.31 10.79
N ALA A 51 -8.40 -30.32 10.11
CA ALA A 51 -8.23 -30.95 8.81
C ALA A 51 -8.71 -32.42 8.81
N LYS A 52 -9.30 -32.85 7.68
CA LYS A 52 -9.69 -34.25 7.42
C LYS A 52 -8.56 -35.03 6.76
N ASP A 53 -7.71 -34.32 6.04
CA ASP A 53 -6.65 -34.77 5.14
C ASP A 53 -5.27 -34.85 5.81
N VAL A 54 -5.23 -35.05 7.13
CA VAL A 54 -3.98 -35.11 7.91
C VAL A 54 -3.76 -36.48 8.57
N THR A 55 -2.50 -36.88 8.68
CA THR A 55 -2.07 -38.16 9.26
C THR A 55 -2.06 -38.17 10.78
N HIS A 56 -2.13 -37.00 11.42
CA HIS A 56 -2.03 -36.78 12.87
C HIS A 56 -2.60 -35.40 13.23
N TYR A 57 -2.82 -35.14 14.51
CA TYR A 57 -2.99 -33.78 15.03
C TYR A 57 -1.81 -33.40 15.93
N ALA A 58 -1.42 -32.12 15.89
CA ALA A 58 -0.24 -31.62 16.61
C ALA A 58 -0.59 -30.52 17.62
N ILE A 59 -0.05 -30.63 18.84
CA ILE A 59 -0.14 -29.61 19.90
C ILE A 59 1.28 -29.03 20.10
N PRO A 60 1.58 -27.83 19.58
CA PRO A 60 2.86 -27.19 19.81
C PRO A 60 2.90 -26.56 21.21
N CYS A 61 3.88 -26.94 22.04
CA CYS A 61 4.05 -26.40 23.39
C CYS A 61 4.56 -24.94 23.39
N CYS A 62 4.52 -24.30 24.57
CA CYS A 62 4.85 -22.89 24.71
C CYS A 62 6.30 -22.54 24.29
N ASP A 63 7.25 -23.44 24.55
CA ASP A 63 8.65 -23.34 24.12
C ASP A 63 8.79 -23.39 22.59
N VAL A 64 8.07 -24.29 21.93
CA VAL A 64 8.06 -24.39 20.46
C VAL A 64 7.40 -23.15 19.84
N VAL A 65 6.29 -22.67 20.39
CA VAL A 65 5.66 -21.42 19.93
C VAL A 65 6.52 -20.18 20.21
N GLN A 66 7.40 -20.20 21.21
CA GLN A 66 8.34 -19.11 21.48
C GLN A 66 9.53 -19.11 20.49
N ASN A 67 10.03 -20.29 20.11
CA ASN A 67 11.30 -20.43 19.37
C ASN A 67 11.13 -20.76 17.87
N TYR A 68 9.97 -21.26 17.46
CA TYR A 68 9.75 -21.92 16.17
C TYR A 68 8.40 -21.55 15.52
N LEU A 69 7.76 -20.44 15.89
CA LEU A 69 6.47 -20.02 15.33
C LEU A 69 6.53 -19.83 13.80
N GLU A 70 7.66 -19.37 13.28
CA GLU A 70 7.95 -19.19 11.86
C GLU A 70 7.80 -20.51 11.08
N LEU A 71 8.13 -21.65 11.68
CA LEU A 71 7.94 -22.97 11.07
C LEU A 71 6.45 -23.36 11.08
N LEU A 72 5.73 -23.06 12.18
CA LEU A 72 4.28 -23.31 12.29
C LEU A 72 3.45 -22.44 11.32
N GLU A 73 4.04 -21.38 10.75
CA GLU A 73 3.40 -20.52 9.74
C GLU A 73 3.42 -21.08 8.31
N PHE A 74 4.12 -22.18 8.03
CA PHE A 74 4.02 -22.88 6.73
C PHE A 74 2.59 -23.38 6.48
N GLN A 75 2.14 -23.34 5.22
CA GLN A 75 0.75 -23.71 4.85
C GLN A 75 0.57 -25.23 4.74
N GLU A 76 1.67 -25.93 4.49
CA GLU A 76 1.84 -27.37 4.44
C GLU A 76 1.55 -28.01 5.80
N LEU A 77 1.90 -27.32 6.89
CA LEU A 77 1.67 -27.78 8.26
C LEU A 77 0.21 -27.51 8.70
N LYS A 78 -0.64 -28.51 8.50
CA LYS A 78 -2.06 -28.51 8.89
C LYS A 78 -2.31 -29.25 10.21
N GLY A 79 -3.51 -29.10 10.78
CA GLY A 79 -3.98 -29.94 11.89
C GLY A 79 -3.46 -29.55 13.28
N PHE A 80 -3.08 -28.28 13.48
CA PHE A 80 -2.64 -27.80 14.78
C PHE A 80 -3.81 -27.54 15.74
N ILE A 81 -3.64 -27.99 16.98
CA ILE A 81 -4.53 -27.69 18.12
C ILE A 81 -3.80 -26.68 19.02
N VAL A 82 -4.05 -25.40 18.79
CA VAL A 82 -3.54 -24.32 19.63
C VAL A 82 -4.35 -24.28 20.92
N LEU A 83 -3.70 -24.43 22.07
CA LEU A 83 -4.38 -24.37 23.37
C LEU A 83 -4.56 -22.92 23.84
N GLN A 84 -5.74 -22.60 24.36
CA GLN A 84 -6.06 -21.33 25.01
C GLN A 84 -5.01 -20.95 26.08
N THR A 85 -4.56 -21.90 26.90
CA THR A 85 -3.50 -21.68 27.90
C THR A 85 -2.19 -21.18 27.29
N ILE A 86 -1.77 -21.78 26.16
CA ILE A 86 -0.53 -21.41 25.48
C ILE A 86 -0.68 -20.02 24.86
N ALA A 87 -1.78 -19.76 24.15
CA ALA A 87 -2.04 -18.46 23.56
C ALA A 87 -2.05 -17.34 24.61
N LEU A 88 -2.71 -17.56 25.76
CA LEU A 88 -2.72 -16.60 26.87
C LEU A 88 -1.34 -16.39 27.52
N LYS A 89 -0.47 -17.42 27.54
CA LYS A 89 0.92 -17.29 27.99
C LYS A 89 1.74 -16.46 27.01
N ILE A 90 1.66 -16.72 25.70
CA ILE A 90 2.35 -15.97 24.64
C ILE A 90 1.95 -14.48 24.66
N LEU A 91 0.65 -14.20 24.83
CA LEU A 91 0.14 -12.84 24.99
C LEU A 91 0.75 -12.11 26.20
N GLN A 92 0.98 -12.82 27.31
CA GLN A 92 1.57 -12.26 28.54
C GLN A 92 3.11 -12.16 28.50
N SER A 93 3.80 -13.07 27.78
CA SER A 93 5.27 -13.13 27.80
C SER A 93 5.96 -12.46 26.61
N ILE A 94 5.32 -12.45 25.43
CA ILE A 94 5.88 -11.84 24.20
C ILE A 94 5.03 -10.65 23.74
N GLY A 95 3.70 -10.78 23.76
CA GLY A 95 2.77 -9.69 23.46
C GLY A 95 1.79 -9.96 22.32
N HIS A 96 1.03 -8.92 21.96
CA HIS A 96 -0.13 -9.01 21.07
C HIS A 96 0.21 -9.51 19.65
N ARG A 97 1.31 -9.06 19.05
CA ARG A 97 1.64 -9.42 17.66
C ARG A 97 1.91 -10.91 17.46
N THR A 98 2.70 -11.52 18.34
CA THR A 98 2.99 -12.97 18.30
C THR A 98 1.78 -13.80 18.68
N TYR A 99 0.97 -13.34 19.64
CA TYR A 99 -0.35 -13.92 19.91
C TYR A 99 -1.26 -13.88 18.68
N ASN A 100 -1.35 -12.75 17.97
CA ASN A 100 -2.16 -12.61 16.78
C ASN A 100 -1.65 -13.51 15.64
N ARG A 101 -0.34 -13.66 15.44
CA ARG A 101 0.25 -14.65 14.49
C ARG A 101 -0.21 -16.08 14.81
N LEU A 102 -0.01 -16.53 16.05
CA LEU A 102 -0.44 -17.85 16.52
C LEU A 102 -1.95 -18.07 16.34
N ILE A 103 -2.76 -17.08 16.73
CA ILE A 103 -4.21 -17.16 16.59
C ILE A 103 -4.64 -17.11 15.12
N ASN A 104 -3.91 -16.42 14.24
CA ASN A 104 -4.19 -16.40 12.80
C ASN A 104 -3.96 -17.77 12.15
N ILE A 105 -2.98 -18.56 12.60
CA ILE A 105 -2.83 -19.99 12.21
C ILE A 105 -4.13 -20.75 12.54
N SER A 106 -4.72 -20.50 13.70
CA SER A 106 -6.01 -21.10 14.12
C SER A 106 -7.28 -20.42 13.57
N LYS A 107 -7.14 -19.31 12.82
CA LYS A 107 -8.25 -18.56 12.19
C LYS A 107 -8.30 -18.72 10.67
N ASP A 108 -7.25 -19.23 10.05
CA ASP A 108 -7.24 -19.57 8.64
C ASP A 108 -7.89 -20.94 8.40
N ILE A 109 -9.09 -20.93 7.81
CA ILE A 109 -9.89 -22.14 7.54
C ILE A 109 -9.09 -23.14 6.68
N ARG A 110 -8.21 -22.66 5.80
CA ARG A 110 -7.42 -23.48 4.87
C ARG A 110 -6.37 -24.35 5.57
N ARG A 111 -5.95 -23.96 6.78
CA ARG A 111 -4.97 -24.71 7.59
C ARG A 111 -5.59 -25.86 8.39
N GLY A 112 -6.92 -25.93 8.47
CA GLY A 112 -7.63 -26.92 9.30
C GLY A 112 -7.06 -27.02 10.71
N SER A 113 -6.80 -25.87 11.33
CA SER A 113 -6.18 -25.73 12.65
C SER A 113 -7.12 -24.93 13.56
N ILE A 114 -7.08 -25.18 14.88
CA ILE A 114 -8.10 -24.69 15.82
C ILE A 114 -7.49 -24.03 17.06
N ASN A 115 -8.26 -23.15 17.70
CA ASN A 115 -7.99 -22.66 19.05
C ASN A 115 -8.91 -23.39 20.04
N PHE A 116 -8.35 -24.34 20.78
CA PHE A 116 -9.12 -25.16 21.72
C PHE A 116 -9.15 -24.52 23.12
N LEU A 117 -10.37 -24.27 23.61
CA LEU A 117 -10.65 -23.65 24.91
C LEU A 117 -10.46 -24.63 26.08
N ASN A 118 -9.24 -25.16 26.22
CA ASN A 118 -8.89 -26.20 27.19
C ASN A 118 -9.11 -25.78 28.65
N GLU A 119 -9.04 -24.49 28.96
CA GLU A 119 -9.31 -24.00 30.32
C GLU A 119 -10.80 -23.93 30.64
N ASN A 120 -11.66 -23.85 29.62
CA ASN A 120 -13.11 -23.85 29.78
C ASN A 120 -13.73 -25.24 29.57
N CYS A 121 -13.04 -26.20 28.97
CA CYS A 121 -13.56 -27.55 28.76
C CYS A 121 -13.40 -28.40 30.02
N GLN A 122 -14.51 -28.91 30.57
CA GLN A 122 -14.52 -29.68 31.82
C GLN A 122 -13.66 -30.97 31.76
N LYS A 123 -13.48 -31.56 30.57
CA LYS A 123 -12.72 -32.80 30.38
C LYS A 123 -11.21 -32.58 30.22
N SER A 124 -10.77 -31.37 29.82
CA SER A 124 -9.35 -31.03 29.64
C SER A 124 -8.81 -29.99 30.63
N TYR A 125 -9.65 -29.46 31.51
CA TYR A 125 -9.24 -28.52 32.56
C TYR A 125 -8.32 -29.14 33.61
N VAL A 126 -7.23 -28.44 33.94
CA VAL A 126 -6.32 -28.80 35.04
C VAL A 126 -6.26 -27.66 36.06
N PRO A 127 -6.60 -27.88 37.34
CA PRO A 127 -6.43 -26.86 38.38
C PRO A 127 -4.95 -26.68 38.75
N ARG A 128 -4.49 -25.43 38.86
CA ARG A 128 -3.13 -25.12 39.31
C ARG A 128 -2.98 -25.33 40.81
N LYS A 129 -2.04 -26.20 41.23
CA LYS A 129 -1.70 -26.38 42.66
C LYS A 129 -0.82 -25.22 43.14
N CYS A 130 -0.91 -24.87 44.43
CA CYS A 130 -0.10 -23.79 45.02
C CYS A 130 1.42 -24.02 44.93
N SER A 131 1.84 -25.29 44.84
CA SER A 131 3.24 -25.69 44.64
C SER A 131 3.76 -25.54 43.20
N ASP A 132 2.86 -25.44 42.21
CA ASP A 132 3.24 -25.50 40.80
C ASP A 132 3.71 -24.13 40.31
N SER A 133 4.86 -24.09 39.63
CA SER A 133 5.24 -22.94 38.81
C SER A 133 4.21 -22.71 37.70
N LEU A 134 4.22 -21.52 37.08
CA LEU A 134 3.29 -21.25 35.98
C LEU A 134 3.54 -22.21 34.81
N ASP A 135 4.80 -22.44 34.48
CA ASP A 135 5.20 -23.24 33.32
C ASP A 135 5.00 -24.74 33.55
N GLN A 136 5.23 -25.21 34.79
CA GLN A 136 4.86 -26.59 35.19
C GLN A 136 3.36 -26.84 35.06
N TRP A 137 2.51 -25.86 35.39
CA TRP A 137 1.06 -25.99 35.22
C TRP A 137 0.65 -25.97 33.75
N ILE A 138 1.26 -25.10 32.92
CA ILE A 138 1.03 -25.07 31.47
C ILE A 138 1.36 -26.42 30.84
N ASN A 139 2.49 -27.03 31.19
CA ASN A 139 2.86 -28.35 30.67
C ASN A 139 1.84 -29.43 31.06
N LYS A 140 1.30 -29.40 32.28
CA LYS A 140 0.19 -30.30 32.69
C LYS A 140 -1.09 -30.06 31.88
N CYS A 141 -1.41 -28.82 31.52
CA CYS A 141 -2.53 -28.51 30.62
C CYS A 141 -2.30 -29.11 29.22
N CYS A 142 -1.07 -29.07 28.69
CA CYS A 142 -0.72 -29.71 27.41
C CYS A 142 -0.91 -31.23 27.46
N VAL A 143 -0.40 -31.89 28.51
CA VAL A 143 -0.59 -33.34 28.76
C VAL A 143 -2.07 -33.69 28.79
N GLN A 144 -2.87 -32.98 29.58
CA GLN A 144 -4.30 -33.28 29.74
C GLN A 144 -5.08 -33.03 28.44
N ALA A 145 -4.72 -32.01 27.65
CA ALA A 145 -5.34 -31.79 26.35
C ALA A 145 -4.99 -32.89 25.34
N ALA A 146 -3.73 -33.34 25.29
CA ALA A 146 -3.32 -34.43 24.41
C ALA A 146 -4.02 -35.76 24.75
N ASN A 147 -4.07 -36.11 26.04
CA ASN A 147 -4.81 -37.28 26.53
C ASN A 147 -6.31 -37.18 26.23
N TYR A 148 -6.92 -36.00 26.45
CA TYR A 148 -8.32 -35.75 26.10
C TYR A 148 -8.59 -36.04 24.62
N TYR A 149 -7.79 -35.53 23.68
CA TYR A 149 -8.00 -35.80 22.25
C TYR A 149 -7.78 -37.28 21.90
N ALA A 150 -6.76 -37.93 22.46
CA ALA A 150 -6.47 -39.34 22.21
C ALA A 150 -7.61 -40.26 22.69
N GLU A 151 -8.13 -40.03 23.91
CA GLU A 151 -9.26 -40.78 24.47
C GLU A 151 -10.57 -40.45 23.76
N HIS A 152 -10.86 -39.16 23.53
CA HIS A 152 -12.12 -38.71 22.94
C HIS A 152 -12.32 -39.16 21.48
N LEU A 153 -11.23 -39.32 20.73
CA LEU A 153 -11.23 -39.85 19.37
C LEU A 153 -10.96 -41.37 19.32
N ASN A 154 -10.93 -42.07 20.46
CA ASN A 154 -10.65 -43.51 20.57
C ASN A 154 -9.37 -43.95 19.82
N GLY A 155 -8.34 -43.09 19.76
CA GLY A 155 -7.12 -43.34 19.00
C GLY A 155 -7.27 -43.37 17.48
N ALA A 156 -8.39 -42.89 16.91
CA ALA A 156 -8.63 -42.87 15.46
C ALA A 156 -7.61 -42.04 14.66
N ILE A 157 -6.90 -41.11 15.33
CA ILE A 157 -5.80 -40.33 14.78
C ILE A 157 -4.72 -40.14 15.85
N PRO A 158 -3.42 -40.26 15.54
CA PRO A 158 -2.33 -40.01 16.49
C PRO A 158 -2.29 -38.55 16.95
N ILE A 159 -2.02 -38.33 18.23
CA ILE A 159 -1.79 -36.99 18.80
C ILE A 159 -0.29 -36.80 19.08
N ILE A 160 0.30 -35.75 18.51
CA ILE A 160 1.71 -35.41 18.69
C ILE A 160 1.82 -34.14 19.53
N LEU A 161 2.53 -34.22 20.64
CA LEU A 161 2.99 -33.08 21.43
C LEU A 161 4.38 -32.67 20.94
N ILE A 162 4.59 -31.39 20.61
CA ILE A 162 5.89 -30.88 20.17
C ILE A 162 6.48 -30.02 21.29
N SER A 163 7.64 -30.39 21.85
CA SER A 163 8.36 -29.64 22.88
C SER A 163 9.86 -29.95 22.89
N GLU A 164 10.68 -28.94 23.17
CA GLU A 164 12.12 -29.08 23.40
C GLU A 164 12.43 -29.57 24.82
N ASN A 165 11.53 -29.33 25.79
CA ASN A 165 11.68 -29.82 27.17
C ASN A 165 11.00 -31.18 27.36
N LYS A 166 11.62 -32.26 26.85
CA LYS A 166 11.10 -33.63 26.98
C LYS A 166 10.98 -34.14 28.42
N GLU A 167 11.91 -33.77 29.30
CA GLU A 167 11.92 -34.17 30.72
C GLU A 167 10.60 -33.80 31.43
N ALA A 168 9.98 -32.68 31.05
CA ALA A 168 8.70 -32.26 31.58
C ALA A 168 7.50 -33.16 31.19
N PHE A 169 7.70 -34.10 30.27
CA PHE A 169 6.66 -34.94 29.67
C PHE A 169 6.88 -36.45 29.83
N GLU A 170 7.94 -36.92 30.51
CA GLU A 170 8.26 -38.35 30.73
C GLU A 170 7.08 -39.19 31.25
N SER A 171 6.14 -38.59 31.98
CA SER A 171 4.92 -39.25 32.44
C SER A 171 3.98 -39.75 31.31
N LEU A 172 4.13 -39.26 30.07
CA LEU A 172 3.30 -39.63 28.91
C LEU A 172 3.72 -40.93 28.23
N ASP A 173 4.98 -41.37 28.36
CA ASP A 173 5.57 -42.51 27.60
C ASP A 173 4.87 -43.87 27.81
N LYS A 174 3.85 -43.94 28.69
CA LYS A 174 3.06 -45.13 28.97
C LYS A 174 1.76 -45.23 28.16
N HIS A 175 1.36 -44.19 27.42
CA HIS A 175 0.17 -44.19 26.58
C HIS A 175 0.53 -44.24 25.09
N GLN A 176 0.26 -45.38 24.42
CA GLN A 176 0.62 -45.60 23.00
C GLN A 176 -0.03 -44.61 21.99
N ALA A 177 -1.04 -43.84 22.40
CA ALA A 177 -1.81 -42.94 21.53
C ALA A 177 -1.27 -41.50 21.46
N VAL A 178 -0.41 -41.08 22.39
CA VAL A 178 0.21 -39.74 22.42
C VAL A 178 1.72 -39.88 22.27
N LYS A 179 2.33 -39.10 21.37
CA LYS A 179 3.78 -39.08 21.17
C LYS A 179 4.35 -37.70 21.50
N VAL A 180 5.54 -37.64 22.07
CA VAL A 180 6.26 -36.39 22.38
C VAL A 180 7.51 -36.32 21.49
N TYR A 181 7.58 -35.33 20.61
CA TYR A 181 8.74 -35.07 19.74
C TYR A 181 9.35 -33.70 20.05
N SER A 182 10.66 -33.56 19.84
CA SER A 182 11.27 -32.24 19.64
C SER A 182 10.84 -31.68 18.29
N MET A 183 11.01 -30.37 18.06
CA MET A 183 10.72 -29.78 16.75
C MET A 183 11.57 -30.42 15.65
N LYS A 184 12.83 -30.78 15.97
CA LYS A 184 13.70 -31.54 15.09
C LYS A 184 13.09 -32.89 14.69
N GLU A 185 12.73 -33.72 15.67
CA GLU A 185 12.18 -35.05 15.42
C GLU A 185 10.80 -35.00 14.74
N TYR A 186 10.01 -33.97 15.01
CA TYR A 186 8.73 -33.76 14.34
C TYR A 186 8.92 -33.53 12.84
N LEU A 187 9.84 -32.64 12.46
CA LEU A 187 10.17 -32.39 11.06
C LEU A 187 10.85 -33.61 10.41
N GLU A 188 11.85 -34.20 11.08
CA GLU A 188 12.54 -35.40 10.60
C GLU A 188 11.63 -36.63 10.51
N ASN A 189 10.53 -36.76 11.26
CA ASN A 189 9.64 -37.91 11.13
C ASN A 189 8.49 -37.70 10.15
N MET A 190 7.98 -36.47 10.04
CA MET A 190 6.71 -36.20 9.34
C MET A 190 6.87 -35.34 8.08
N TRP A 191 8.01 -34.66 7.89
CA TRP A 191 8.21 -33.62 6.88
C TRP A 191 9.61 -33.66 6.23
N LYS A 192 10.22 -34.85 6.09
CA LYS A 192 11.57 -35.03 5.50
C LYS A 192 11.74 -34.43 4.11
N ASP A 193 10.68 -34.47 3.31
CA ASP A 193 10.73 -34.14 1.88
C ASP A 193 10.53 -32.63 1.61
N VAL A 194 10.47 -31.80 2.66
CA VAL A 194 10.24 -30.35 2.56
C VAL A 194 11.50 -29.57 2.97
N ASP A 195 12.48 -29.53 2.07
CA ASP A 195 13.80 -28.89 2.27
C ASP A 195 13.73 -27.47 2.84
N SER A 196 12.75 -26.66 2.41
CA SER A 196 12.59 -25.27 2.85
C SER A 196 12.30 -25.14 4.36
N ILE A 197 11.51 -26.07 4.92
CA ILE A 197 11.20 -26.10 6.35
C ILE A 197 12.44 -26.55 7.15
N LEU A 198 13.18 -27.53 6.63
CA LEU A 198 14.41 -28.04 7.26
C LEU A 198 15.52 -26.98 7.28
N GLN A 199 15.72 -26.23 6.20
CA GLN A 199 16.70 -25.14 6.12
C GLN A 199 16.40 -24.00 7.11
N LEU A 200 15.12 -23.63 7.25
CA LEU A 200 14.70 -22.64 8.25
C LEU A 200 14.90 -23.17 9.68
N PHE A 201 14.56 -24.44 9.95
CA PHE A 201 14.79 -25.06 11.25
C PHE A 201 16.28 -25.06 11.62
N GLU A 202 17.18 -25.44 10.71
CA GLU A 202 18.62 -25.37 10.97
C GLU A 202 19.07 -23.95 11.32
N SER A 203 18.59 -22.95 10.58
CA SER A 203 18.94 -21.54 10.79
C SER A 203 18.47 -21.00 12.14
N LEU A 204 17.21 -21.28 12.52
CA LEU A 204 16.66 -20.95 13.84
C LEU A 204 17.43 -21.65 14.97
N HIS A 205 17.68 -22.96 14.85
CA HIS A 205 18.40 -23.73 15.85
C HIS A 205 19.87 -23.28 15.98
N LEU A 206 20.51 -22.86 14.87
CA LEU A 206 21.83 -22.24 14.89
C LEU A 206 21.84 -20.90 15.63
N ALA A 207 20.87 -20.02 15.39
CA ALA A 207 20.76 -18.74 16.09
C ALA A 207 20.57 -18.93 17.60
N LEU A 208 19.62 -19.80 18.00
CA LEU A 208 19.33 -20.13 19.40
C LEU A 208 20.54 -20.73 20.14
N THR A 209 21.29 -21.64 19.50
CA THR A 209 22.43 -22.32 20.15
C THR A 209 23.73 -21.50 20.19
N SER A 210 23.83 -20.40 19.44
CA SER A 210 25.10 -19.69 19.27
C SER A 210 25.32 -18.52 20.25
N GLY A 211 24.32 -18.16 21.05
CA GLY A 211 24.39 -17.09 22.05
C GLY A 211 24.60 -15.68 21.47
N THR A 212 24.50 -14.66 22.31
CA THR A 212 24.64 -13.26 21.88
C THR A 212 26.05 -12.72 22.09
N VAL A 213 26.48 -11.82 21.19
CA VAL A 213 27.81 -11.19 21.23
C VAL A 213 27.71 -9.83 21.92
N LYS A 214 28.52 -9.64 22.96
CA LYS A 214 28.71 -8.36 23.66
C LYS A 214 29.80 -7.54 22.95
N ASP A 215 29.44 -6.33 22.54
CA ASP A 215 30.31 -5.32 21.97
C ASP A 215 30.28 -4.08 22.88
N LEU A 216 31.32 -3.94 23.71
CA LEU A 216 31.41 -2.88 24.72
C LEU A 216 31.67 -1.48 24.13
N SER A 217 31.87 -1.35 22.81
CA SER A 217 32.18 -0.06 22.16
C SER A 217 30.99 0.92 22.14
N LYS A 218 29.75 0.40 22.19
CA LYS A 218 28.51 1.21 22.27
C LYS A 218 27.51 0.54 23.21
N SER A 219 27.29 1.16 24.36
CA SER A 219 26.20 0.77 25.28
C SER A 219 24.95 1.61 25.04
N TYR A 220 23.80 0.96 25.00
CA TYR A 220 22.49 1.60 24.96
C TYR A 220 21.80 1.51 26.33
N ASP A 221 20.86 2.41 26.61
CA ASP A 221 20.09 2.39 27.86
C ASP A 221 19.16 1.16 27.96
N SER A 222 19.01 0.67 29.19
CA SER A 222 18.03 -0.39 29.47
C SER A 222 16.61 0.19 29.41
N TYR A 223 15.68 -0.51 28.76
CA TYR A 223 14.28 -0.05 28.72
C TYR A 223 13.65 -0.05 30.12
N LEU A 224 12.77 0.91 30.37
CA LEU A 224 11.98 0.95 31.60
C LEU A 224 10.95 -0.20 31.62
N PRO A 225 10.62 -0.76 32.80
CA PRO A 225 9.54 -1.74 32.94
C PRO A 225 8.17 -1.20 32.48
N ASN A 226 7.33 -2.08 31.92
CA ASN A 226 6.03 -1.69 31.35
C ASN A 226 5.10 -0.98 32.34
N ASP A 227 5.14 -1.34 33.63
CA ASP A 227 4.36 -0.68 34.68
C ASP A 227 4.83 0.76 34.97
N VAL A 228 6.15 1.02 34.84
CA VAL A 228 6.73 2.37 34.92
C VAL A 228 6.37 3.19 33.67
N LEU A 229 6.47 2.59 32.48
CA LEU A 229 6.06 3.22 31.21
C LEU A 229 4.58 3.63 31.26
N GLU A 230 3.69 2.70 31.65
CA GLU A 230 2.26 2.98 31.80
C GLU A 230 1.98 4.08 32.83
N ALA A 231 2.69 4.09 33.97
CA ALA A 231 2.52 5.11 34.99
C ALA A 231 2.97 6.49 34.48
N GLY A 232 4.12 6.58 33.82
CA GLY A 232 4.64 7.82 33.25
C GLY A 232 3.78 8.38 32.12
N ILE A 233 3.22 7.52 31.25
CA ILE A 233 2.26 7.93 30.20
C ILE A 233 0.97 8.48 30.83
N LYS A 234 0.47 7.85 31.90
CA LYS A 234 -0.74 8.32 32.62
C LYS A 234 -0.48 9.62 33.40
N ALA A 235 0.73 9.80 33.90
CA ALA A 235 1.19 11.04 34.55
C ALA A 235 1.64 12.13 33.56
N GLY A 236 1.58 11.88 32.24
CA GLY A 236 1.99 12.85 31.21
C GLY A 236 3.50 13.11 31.11
N HIS A 237 4.33 12.36 31.85
CA HIS A 237 5.80 12.49 31.82
C HIS A 237 6.41 11.85 30.57
N TYR A 238 5.74 10.83 30.04
CA TYR A 238 6.14 10.17 28.79
C TYR A 238 5.05 10.28 27.73
N LEU A 239 5.48 10.36 26.47
CA LEU A 239 4.60 10.35 25.30
C LEU A 239 4.77 9.01 24.57
N LYS A 240 3.72 8.53 23.91
CA LYS A 240 3.76 7.30 23.10
C LYS A 240 3.33 7.57 21.65
N GLY A 241 4.00 6.93 20.71
CA GLY A 241 3.76 7.10 19.28
C GLY A 241 4.59 6.15 18.43
N TYR A 242 4.40 6.21 17.11
CA TYR A 242 5.12 5.35 16.16
C TYR A 242 6.41 6.02 15.68
N LEU A 243 7.50 5.25 15.65
CA LEU A 243 8.81 5.73 15.21
C LEU A 243 8.96 5.70 13.68
N ARG A 244 9.17 6.87 13.08
CA ARG A 244 9.40 7.07 11.65
C ARG A 244 10.85 7.51 11.39
N VAL A 245 11.73 6.54 11.11
CA VAL A 245 13.11 6.79 10.64
C VAL A 245 13.11 7.40 9.24
N ASN A 246 13.93 8.42 8.98
CA ASN A 246 14.08 9.07 7.67
C ASN A 246 14.83 8.13 6.69
N LYS A 247 14.24 7.81 5.52
CA LYS A 247 14.87 6.95 4.48
C LYS A 247 16.15 7.57 3.89
N HIS A 248 16.34 8.90 3.97
CA HIS A 248 17.50 9.60 3.40
C HIS A 248 18.60 9.98 4.41
N ASN A 249 18.35 9.82 5.71
CA ASN A 249 19.33 10.10 6.77
C ASN A 249 19.08 9.15 7.95
N ALA A 250 19.16 7.85 7.68
CA ALA A 250 18.63 6.82 8.56
C ALA A 250 19.43 6.65 9.86
N SER A 251 20.71 7.00 9.88
CA SER A 251 21.55 6.95 11.09
C SER A 251 21.24 8.09 12.07
N GLN A 252 20.96 9.30 11.57
CA GLN A 252 20.81 10.50 12.39
C GLN A 252 19.37 10.97 12.62
N GLU A 253 18.44 10.75 11.69
CA GLU A 253 17.10 11.36 11.77
C GLU A 253 15.96 10.33 11.93
N ALA A 254 15.19 10.48 13.00
CA ALA A 254 13.90 9.83 13.15
C ALA A 254 12.90 10.75 13.85
N PHE A 255 11.61 10.44 13.70
CA PHE A 255 10.51 11.24 14.24
C PHE A 255 9.50 10.35 14.95
N VAL A 256 8.85 10.84 16.00
CA VAL A 256 7.74 10.15 16.68
C VAL A 256 6.49 11.01 16.60
N THR A 257 5.45 10.46 15.99
CA THR A 257 4.13 11.09 15.89
C THR A 257 3.30 10.69 17.11
N SER A 258 2.96 11.65 17.97
CA SER A 258 2.24 11.40 19.22
C SER A 258 0.82 10.86 18.98
N SER A 259 0.45 9.80 19.70
CA SER A 259 -0.88 9.18 19.63
C SER A 259 -2.02 10.03 20.18
N LYS A 260 -1.72 11.11 20.93
CA LYS A 260 -2.73 12.07 21.40
C LYS A 260 -2.84 13.25 20.43
N ALA A 261 -3.94 13.29 19.67
CA ALA A 261 -4.38 14.45 18.88
C ALA A 261 -4.73 15.71 19.73
N SER A 262 -4.46 15.68 21.04
CA SER A 262 -4.70 16.77 22.00
C SER A 262 -3.59 17.82 22.02
N LEU A 263 -2.43 17.55 21.42
CA LEU A 263 -1.40 18.56 21.15
C LEU A 263 -1.72 19.25 19.82
N LYS A 264 -2.67 20.19 19.85
CA LYS A 264 -3.07 20.94 18.64
C LYS A 264 -1.97 21.82 18.06
N ASP A 265 -0.90 22.09 18.83
CA ASP A 265 0.15 23.07 18.47
C ASP A 265 1.59 22.50 18.46
N SER A 266 1.80 21.19 18.62
CA SER A 266 3.15 20.60 18.52
C SER A 266 3.17 19.37 17.61
N GLY A 267 3.87 19.50 16.48
CA GLY A 267 4.05 18.44 15.49
C GLY A 267 4.98 17.29 15.93
N ASP A 268 5.56 16.61 14.94
CA ASP A 268 6.42 15.45 15.14
C ASP A 268 7.61 15.73 16.08
N ILE A 269 7.83 14.84 17.06
CA ILE A 269 8.96 14.94 17.99
C ILE A 269 10.20 14.33 17.33
N PHE A 270 11.30 15.06 17.34
CA PHE A 270 12.55 14.68 16.70
C PHE A 270 13.41 13.78 17.60
N ILE A 271 13.98 12.72 17.03
CA ILE A 271 14.88 11.78 17.69
C ILE A 271 16.20 11.76 16.91
N ARG A 272 17.23 12.45 17.45
CA ARG A 272 18.56 12.56 16.81
C ARG A 272 19.49 11.42 17.23
N GLY A 273 20.02 10.71 16.23
CA GLY A 273 21.03 9.65 16.37
C GLY A 273 20.49 8.30 16.85
N MET A 274 21.29 7.24 16.63
CA MET A 274 20.93 5.87 17.05
C MET A 274 20.84 5.70 18.57
N VAL A 275 21.63 6.46 19.35
CA VAL A 275 21.65 6.35 20.83
C VAL A 275 20.31 6.74 21.43
N ASN A 276 19.78 7.93 21.09
CA ASN A 276 18.46 8.39 21.54
C ASN A 276 17.32 7.55 20.95
N ARG A 277 17.54 6.89 19.81
CA ARG A 277 16.60 5.90 19.25
C ARG A 277 16.56 4.60 20.04
N ASN A 278 17.59 4.32 20.85
CA ASN A 278 17.66 3.25 21.83
C ASN A 278 17.13 1.90 21.31
N ARG A 279 17.80 1.32 20.30
CA ARG A 279 17.45 0.03 19.68
C ARG A 279 16.00 -0.10 19.14
N ALA A 280 15.28 1.00 18.95
CA ALA A 280 14.00 1.00 18.23
C ALA A 280 14.22 1.16 16.72
N ILE A 281 13.36 0.52 15.91
CA ILE A 281 13.43 0.57 14.45
C ILE A 281 12.19 1.23 13.83
N HIS A 282 12.24 1.50 12.53
CA HIS A 282 11.11 2.07 11.80
C HIS A 282 9.83 1.23 11.99
N GLY A 283 8.75 1.88 12.39
CA GLY A 283 7.43 1.27 12.64
C GLY A 283 7.17 0.82 14.07
N ASP A 284 8.17 0.75 14.96
CA ASP A 284 7.95 0.37 16.37
C ASP A 284 7.02 1.38 17.09
N GLU A 285 6.11 0.91 17.95
CA GLU A 285 5.40 1.78 18.90
C GLU A 285 6.32 2.02 20.11
N VAL A 286 6.77 3.26 20.28
CA VAL A 286 7.77 3.66 21.26
C VAL A 286 7.20 4.57 22.33
N VAL A 287 7.83 4.52 23.51
CA VAL A 287 7.64 5.49 24.58
C VAL A 287 8.86 6.39 24.65
N ILE A 288 8.61 7.70 24.66
CA ILE A 288 9.65 8.72 24.64
C ILE A 288 9.57 9.66 25.84
N GLU A 289 10.74 10.10 26.28
CA GLU A 289 10.96 11.19 27.22
C GLU A 289 11.43 12.41 26.42
N LEU A 290 10.81 13.57 26.66
CA LEU A 290 11.25 14.83 26.04
C LEU A 290 12.55 15.30 26.68
N LEU A 291 13.49 15.75 25.86
CA LEU A 291 14.70 16.40 26.34
C LEU A 291 14.40 17.86 26.72
N PRO A 292 15.16 18.45 27.66
CA PRO A 292 15.11 19.88 27.98
C PRO A 292 15.23 20.79 26.74
N GLU A 293 14.57 21.94 26.74
CA GLU A 293 14.49 22.86 25.57
C GLU A 293 15.86 23.37 25.08
N ASN A 294 16.85 23.46 25.98
CA ASN A 294 18.22 23.81 25.60
C ASN A 294 18.90 22.73 24.74
N GLU A 295 18.51 21.46 24.88
CA GLU A 295 19.01 20.33 24.11
C GLU A 295 18.29 20.13 22.76
N TRP A 296 17.19 20.85 22.52
CA TRP A 296 16.43 20.73 21.27
C TRP A 296 17.28 21.07 20.03
N LYS A 297 17.13 20.23 19.00
CA LYS A 297 17.92 20.26 17.76
C LYS A 297 17.08 20.64 16.54
N SER A 298 17.75 21.15 15.52
CA SER A 298 17.19 21.37 14.18
C SER A 298 17.45 20.15 13.28
N ARG A 299 16.80 20.12 12.10
CA ARG A 299 17.01 19.11 11.04
C ARG A 299 18.26 19.44 10.23
N CYS A 300 18.87 18.42 9.60
CA CYS A 300 19.94 18.67 8.65
C CYS A 300 19.37 19.22 7.33
N LEU A 301 19.78 20.43 6.92
CA LEU A 301 19.43 21.02 5.62
C LEU A 301 20.42 20.71 4.49
N LYS A 302 21.46 19.92 4.80
CA LYS A 302 22.39 19.40 3.78
C LYS A 302 21.78 18.16 3.13
N LEU A 303 22.02 18.01 1.83
CA LEU A 303 21.90 16.74 1.12
C LEU A 303 22.96 15.79 1.68
N VAL A 304 22.53 14.64 2.20
CA VAL A 304 23.35 13.58 2.79
C VAL A 304 23.04 12.28 2.05
N ASP A 305 24.06 11.42 1.86
CA ASP A 305 23.86 10.06 1.38
C ASP A 305 24.03 9.05 2.52
N ASN A 306 23.16 8.04 2.62
CA ASN A 306 23.23 7.00 3.65
C ASN A 306 24.43 6.06 3.49
N THR A 307 25.16 6.14 2.38
CA THR A 307 26.36 5.32 2.11
C THR A 307 27.53 5.69 3.03
N GLU A 308 27.48 6.85 3.68
CA GLU A 308 28.54 7.35 4.56
C GLU A 308 28.06 7.40 6.03
N ASP A 309 28.67 6.58 6.89
CA ASP A 309 28.62 6.71 8.36
C ASP A 309 29.38 7.98 8.80
N SER A 310 28.84 9.15 8.41
CA SER A 310 29.44 10.46 8.65
C SER A 310 29.44 10.78 10.15
N LYS A 311 30.60 10.63 10.79
CA LYS A 311 30.89 11.05 12.17
C LYS A 311 31.00 12.58 12.32
N ASP A 312 30.36 13.35 11.45
CA ASP A 312 30.46 14.81 11.41
C ASP A 312 29.38 15.44 12.32
N ASP A 313 29.42 15.08 13.61
CA ASP A 313 28.49 15.58 14.64
C ASP A 313 28.60 17.10 14.85
N ASN A 314 29.66 17.73 14.33
CA ASN A 314 30.04 19.14 14.48
C ASN A 314 29.62 20.04 13.30
N ALA A 315 28.52 19.73 12.60
CA ALA A 315 27.89 20.71 11.74
C ALA A 315 27.24 21.81 12.60
N GLU A 316 27.80 23.02 12.58
CA GLU A 316 27.26 24.18 13.31
C GLU A 316 25.77 24.40 12.97
N ASP A 317 24.92 24.48 14.01
CA ASP A 317 23.48 24.63 13.90
C ASP A 317 23.13 26.04 13.34
N ASN A 318 23.16 26.20 12.01
CA ASN A 318 22.69 27.40 11.33
C ASN A 318 21.24 27.73 11.76
N GLN A 319 21.01 28.99 12.14
CA GLN A 319 19.82 29.51 12.82
C GLN A 319 18.51 29.05 12.17
N THR A 320 17.94 27.97 12.70
CA THR A 320 16.68 27.36 12.25
C THR A 320 15.83 27.01 13.46
N LEU A 321 14.52 26.91 13.26
CA LEU A 321 13.56 26.55 14.31
C LEU A 321 13.96 25.23 14.98
N LYS A 322 14.33 25.31 16.26
CA LYS A 322 14.60 24.13 17.10
C LYS A 322 13.32 23.30 17.24
N LEU A 323 13.40 22.00 17.00
CA LEU A 323 12.26 21.09 17.12
C LEU A 323 12.23 20.43 18.49
N PRO A 324 11.03 20.18 19.07
CA PRO A 324 10.88 19.33 20.25
C PRO A 324 11.64 18.03 20.05
N THR A 325 12.66 17.80 20.88
CA THR A 325 13.57 16.65 20.75
C THR A 325 13.37 15.68 21.92
N GLY A 326 13.44 14.37 21.66
CA GLY A 326 13.24 13.34 22.67
C GLY A 326 14.19 12.15 22.53
N LYS A 327 14.11 11.23 23.50
CA LYS A 327 14.80 9.93 23.51
C LYS A 327 13.81 8.79 23.83
N VAL A 328 14.05 7.61 23.28
CA VAL A 328 13.25 6.40 23.47
C VAL A 328 13.64 5.72 24.78
N VAL A 329 12.69 5.61 25.70
CA VAL A 329 12.87 4.98 27.03
C VAL A 329 12.24 3.59 27.12
N GLY A 330 11.40 3.21 26.16
CA GLY A 330 10.77 1.90 26.07
C GLY A 330 10.13 1.65 24.70
N VAL A 331 9.85 0.39 24.40
CA VAL A 331 9.14 -0.04 23.18
C VAL A 331 7.95 -0.89 23.60
N LEU A 332 6.74 -0.50 23.21
CA LEU A 332 5.50 -1.18 23.56
C LEU A 332 5.20 -2.32 22.59
N GLU A 333 5.41 -2.08 21.29
CA GLU A 333 5.21 -3.08 20.24
C GLU A 333 6.30 -3.00 19.17
N ARG A 334 6.78 -4.16 18.72
CA ARG A 334 7.84 -4.31 17.72
C ARG A 334 7.27 -4.53 16.32
N CYS A 335 7.74 -3.76 15.35
CA CYS A 335 7.38 -3.88 13.94
C CYS A 335 8.32 -4.81 13.13
N TRP A 336 9.03 -5.71 13.81
CA TRP A 336 9.95 -6.68 13.19
C TRP A 336 9.23 -7.57 12.17
N ARG A 337 9.80 -7.72 10.97
CA ARG A 337 9.26 -8.55 9.88
C ARG A 337 10.39 -9.33 9.21
N ASN A 338 10.07 -9.99 8.10
CA ASN A 338 11.07 -10.45 7.15
C ASN A 338 11.72 -9.24 6.48
N TYR A 339 13.05 -9.20 6.44
CA TYR A 339 13.85 -8.18 5.78
C TYR A 339 14.68 -8.82 4.68
N VAL A 340 14.70 -8.21 3.51
CA VAL A 340 15.69 -8.55 2.48
C VAL A 340 17.03 -7.97 2.92
N ALA A 341 18.09 -8.74 2.79
CA ALA A 341 19.46 -8.33 3.09
C ALA A 341 20.45 -8.96 2.11
N THR A 342 21.71 -8.52 2.17
CA THR A 342 22.83 -9.12 1.45
C THR A 342 24.07 -9.20 2.34
N LEU A 343 25.01 -10.08 1.98
CA LEU A 343 26.38 -10.05 2.50
C LEU A 343 27.16 -8.92 1.78
N PRO A 344 27.80 -7.97 2.48
CA PRO A 344 28.66 -6.96 1.85
C PRO A 344 29.97 -7.57 1.33
N GLU A 345 30.61 -6.91 0.36
CA GLU A 345 31.91 -7.35 -0.19
C GLU A 345 33.09 -7.07 0.76
N GLU A 346 34.14 -7.87 0.59
CA GLU A 346 35.35 -7.87 1.42
C GLU A 346 36.19 -6.58 1.28
N GLU A 347 35.98 -5.76 0.24
CA GLU A 347 36.73 -4.50 0.03
C GLU A 347 36.45 -3.42 1.10
N LEU A 348 35.35 -3.52 1.86
CA LEU A 348 35.11 -2.65 3.03
C LEU A 348 36.04 -2.96 4.22
N ALA A 349 36.86 -4.01 4.17
CA ALA A 349 37.77 -4.39 5.26
C ALA A 349 39.05 -3.51 5.37
N ASN A 350 39.33 -2.65 4.39
CA ASN A 350 40.57 -1.87 4.31
C ASN A 350 40.55 -0.50 5.03
N THR A 351 39.65 -0.28 5.99
CA THR A 351 39.70 0.90 6.88
C THR A 351 39.87 0.46 8.34
N ASP A 352 40.80 1.11 9.04
CA ASP A 352 41.37 0.59 10.28
C ASP A 352 40.36 0.31 11.41
N SER A 353 40.57 -0.84 12.05
CA SER A 353 39.91 -1.37 13.25
C SER A 353 38.52 -2.02 13.07
N LEU A 354 38.45 -3.30 13.47
CA LEU A 354 37.28 -4.18 13.60
C LEU A 354 36.71 -4.82 12.32
N VAL A 355 37.50 -5.74 11.75
CA VAL A 355 37.08 -7.01 11.08
C VAL A 355 35.63 -7.04 10.55
N PHE A 356 35.35 -6.26 9.50
CA PHE A 356 34.12 -6.41 8.72
C PHE A 356 34.28 -7.57 7.73
N GLY A 357 33.53 -8.65 7.92
CA GLY A 357 33.47 -9.80 7.01
C GLY A 357 33.44 -11.14 7.73
N TYR A 358 34.47 -11.45 8.53
CA TYR A 358 34.62 -12.74 9.20
C TYR A 358 35.08 -12.60 10.66
N LEU A 359 34.16 -12.80 11.62
CA LEU A 359 34.56 -13.16 12.98
C LEU A 359 34.96 -14.64 13.02
N LYS A 360 36.12 -14.96 12.43
CA LYS A 360 36.85 -16.20 12.71
C LYS A 360 37.47 -16.09 14.10
N ASP A 361 36.65 -16.35 15.13
CA ASP A 361 37.11 -16.67 16.48
C ASP A 361 37.95 -17.95 16.43
N SER A 362 39.23 -17.78 16.09
CA SER A 362 40.17 -18.84 15.69
C SER A 362 40.48 -19.89 16.76
N ASN A 363 39.94 -19.72 17.97
CA ASN A 363 40.09 -20.64 19.09
C ASN A 363 38.75 -21.11 19.71
N LEU A 364 37.57 -20.72 19.20
CA LEU A 364 36.28 -21.12 19.79
C LEU A 364 35.13 -21.47 18.81
N SER A 365 35.22 -21.22 17.51
CA SER A 365 34.15 -21.66 16.60
C SER A 365 34.21 -23.17 16.31
N PRO A 366 33.16 -23.96 16.60
CA PRO A 366 33.09 -25.35 16.15
C PRO A 366 33.02 -25.37 14.61
N LYS A 367 33.74 -26.32 13.99
CA LYS A 367 33.93 -26.43 12.53
C LYS A 367 32.62 -26.18 11.75
N GLY A 368 32.61 -25.14 10.91
CA GLY A 368 31.53 -24.87 9.95
C GLY A 368 30.43 -23.90 10.40
N LYS A 369 30.53 -23.24 11.57
CA LYS A 369 29.63 -22.13 11.94
C LYS A 369 30.33 -20.78 11.78
N GLU A 370 29.77 -19.88 10.98
CA GLU A 370 30.28 -18.51 10.77
C GLU A 370 29.30 -17.44 11.29
N ARG A 371 29.85 -16.40 11.94
CA ARG A 371 29.12 -15.20 12.38
C ARG A 371 29.41 -14.07 11.39
N ILE A 372 28.36 -13.60 10.71
CA ILE A 372 28.44 -12.60 9.65
C ILE A 372 27.48 -11.43 9.92
N ILE A 373 27.78 -10.28 9.32
CA ILE A 373 26.92 -9.09 9.36
C ILE A 373 26.34 -8.88 7.96
N VAL A 374 25.02 -8.86 7.87
CA VAL A 374 24.28 -8.61 6.62
C VAL A 374 23.70 -7.21 6.62
N VAL A 375 23.60 -6.61 5.44
CA VAL A 375 23.07 -5.26 5.24
C VAL A 375 21.65 -5.37 4.70
N PRO A 376 20.62 -4.88 5.41
CA PRO A 376 19.25 -4.82 4.91
C PRO A 376 19.11 -3.94 3.67
N PHE A 377 18.15 -4.30 2.81
CA PHE A 377 17.79 -3.57 1.61
C PHE A 377 17.30 -2.15 1.94
N ASP A 378 16.46 -2.02 2.97
CA ASP A 378 15.97 -0.75 3.48
C ASP A 378 16.97 -0.09 4.46
N TYR A 379 17.53 1.06 4.07
CA TYR A 379 18.40 1.90 4.89
C TYR A 379 17.86 2.22 6.29
N ARG A 380 16.54 2.21 6.50
CA ARG A 380 15.91 2.49 7.79
C ARG A 380 16.15 1.37 8.83
N ILE A 381 16.60 0.20 8.39
CA ILE A 381 16.86 -0.98 9.21
C ILE A 381 18.38 -1.11 9.43
N PRO A 382 18.86 -1.25 10.68
CA PRO A 382 20.29 -1.39 10.96
C PRO A 382 20.82 -2.74 10.46
N LYS A 383 22.14 -2.80 10.17
CA LYS A 383 22.85 -4.05 9.82
C LYS A 383 22.55 -5.15 10.85
N ILE A 384 22.31 -6.38 10.40
CA ILE A 384 21.86 -7.51 11.24
C ILE A 384 22.98 -8.54 11.34
N ARG A 385 23.24 -9.05 12.54
CA ARG A 385 24.19 -10.15 12.76
C ARG A 385 23.45 -11.50 12.67
N ILE A 386 23.93 -12.40 11.81
CA ILE A 386 23.38 -13.76 11.69
C ILE A 386 24.46 -14.83 11.86
N VAL A 387 24.05 -16.06 12.18
CA VAL A 387 24.92 -17.24 12.21
C VAL A 387 24.49 -18.21 11.13
N THR A 388 25.42 -18.66 10.29
CA THR A 388 25.12 -19.62 9.21
C THR A 388 26.28 -20.58 8.95
N LYS A 389 25.99 -21.69 8.28
CA LYS A 389 26.99 -22.57 7.65
C LYS A 389 27.17 -22.28 6.14
N GLN A 390 26.22 -21.55 5.55
CA GLN A 390 26.04 -21.35 4.11
C GLN A 390 26.59 -19.98 3.66
N ALA A 391 27.65 -19.47 4.31
CA ALA A 391 28.16 -18.12 4.06
C ALA A 391 28.68 -17.92 2.62
N GLU A 392 29.22 -18.97 2.01
CA GLU A 392 29.62 -18.99 0.61
C GLU A 392 28.40 -19.06 -0.34
N ASP A 393 27.39 -19.89 -0.02
CA ASP A 393 26.20 -20.08 -0.88
C ASP A 393 25.33 -18.82 -1.01
N ILE A 394 25.30 -17.99 0.04
CA ILE A 394 24.54 -16.72 0.10
C ILE A 394 25.35 -15.51 -0.41
N ARG A 395 26.63 -15.71 -0.77
CA ARG A 395 27.46 -14.65 -1.37
C ARG A 395 26.80 -14.18 -2.67
N ASN A 396 26.80 -12.87 -2.89
CA ASN A 396 26.23 -12.21 -4.08
C ASN A 396 24.72 -12.42 -4.31
N LYS A 397 23.97 -12.89 -3.30
CA LYS A 397 22.52 -13.12 -3.38
C LYS A 397 21.72 -12.21 -2.47
N ARG A 398 20.47 -11.95 -2.87
CA ARG A 398 19.43 -11.41 -1.98
C ARG A 398 18.96 -12.56 -1.07
N ILE A 399 18.95 -12.31 0.24
CA ILE A 399 18.49 -13.25 1.27
C ILE A 399 17.39 -12.62 2.11
N ILE A 400 16.51 -13.45 2.66
CA ILE A 400 15.53 -13.06 3.67
C ILE A 400 16.12 -13.35 5.05
N VAL A 401 16.16 -12.35 5.91
CA VAL A 401 16.57 -12.48 7.32
C VAL A 401 15.52 -11.92 8.25
N ARG A 402 15.55 -12.34 9.51
CA ARG A 402 14.61 -11.90 10.53
C ARG A 402 15.35 -11.55 11.82
N ILE A 403 14.92 -10.50 12.50
CA ILE A 403 15.48 -10.06 13.78
C ILE A 403 14.85 -10.86 14.93
N ASP A 404 15.71 -11.42 15.79
CA ASP A 404 15.32 -12.24 16.95
C ASP A 404 15.46 -11.47 18.27
N SER A 405 16.54 -10.68 18.39
CA SER A 405 16.86 -9.93 19.62
C SER A 405 17.79 -8.75 19.35
N TRP A 406 17.81 -7.77 20.26
CA TRP A 406 18.81 -6.72 20.24
C TRP A 406 19.22 -6.34 21.67
N ASP A 407 20.36 -6.86 22.09
CA ASP A 407 20.94 -6.58 23.40
C ASP A 407 21.43 -5.14 23.54
N LYS A 408 21.34 -4.59 24.76
CA LYS A 408 21.82 -3.24 25.08
C LYS A 408 23.35 -3.08 24.96
N GLU A 409 24.07 -4.19 24.99
CA GLU A 409 25.53 -4.31 24.86
C GLU A 409 25.92 -4.79 23.45
N SER A 410 25.06 -4.63 22.43
CA SER A 410 25.40 -4.97 21.04
C SER A 410 25.05 -3.83 20.10
N GLN A 411 26.01 -3.40 19.28
CA GLN A 411 25.77 -2.38 18.25
C GLN A 411 24.69 -2.79 17.24
N TYR A 412 24.58 -4.09 16.95
CA TYR A 412 23.68 -4.66 15.95
C TYR A 412 22.67 -5.65 16.56
N PRO A 413 21.44 -5.75 16.03
CA PRO A 413 20.52 -6.84 16.35
C PRO A 413 21.09 -8.20 15.91
N ASN A 414 20.69 -9.26 16.61
CA ASN A 414 20.91 -10.64 16.20
C ASN A 414 19.66 -11.17 15.46
N GLY A 415 19.88 -12.06 14.50
CA GLY A 415 18.82 -12.66 13.69
C GLY A 415 19.22 -13.99 13.07
N HIS A 416 18.32 -14.56 12.28
CA HIS A 416 18.53 -15.79 11.51
C HIS A 416 18.24 -15.60 10.01
N LEU A 417 18.81 -16.48 9.20
CA LEU A 417 18.48 -16.66 7.78
C LEU A 417 17.14 -17.38 7.65
N VAL A 418 16.26 -16.89 6.77
CA VAL A 418 14.96 -17.51 6.49
C VAL A 418 14.98 -18.27 5.17
N LYS A 419 15.43 -17.62 4.09
CA LYS A 419 15.49 -18.19 2.73
C LYS A 419 16.42 -17.37 1.83
N THR A 420 17.07 -18.00 0.86
CA THR A 420 17.77 -17.33 -0.25
C THR A 420 16.80 -17.05 -1.41
N ILE A 421 16.80 -15.84 -1.95
CA ILE A 421 15.92 -15.43 -3.06
C ILE A 421 16.57 -15.77 -4.41
N GLY A 422 17.73 -15.17 -4.69
CA GLY A 422 18.43 -15.27 -5.97
C GLY A 422 19.57 -14.27 -6.09
N ASP A 423 20.17 -14.15 -7.27
CA ASP A 423 21.35 -13.31 -7.51
C ASP A 423 21.02 -11.82 -7.60
N ILE A 424 21.88 -10.97 -7.02
CA ILE A 424 21.69 -9.50 -6.99
C ILE A 424 21.67 -8.95 -8.43
N GLY A 425 20.70 -8.08 -8.73
CA GLY A 425 20.53 -7.46 -10.05
C GLY A 425 19.72 -8.28 -11.06
N ASN A 426 19.39 -9.54 -10.77
CA ASN A 426 18.42 -10.29 -11.57
C ASN A 426 16.99 -9.72 -11.35
N LEU A 427 16.26 -9.39 -12.43
CA LEU A 427 14.95 -8.75 -12.36
C LEU A 427 13.96 -9.49 -11.44
N GLU A 428 13.84 -10.82 -11.59
CA GLU A 428 12.92 -11.63 -10.79
C GLU A 428 13.30 -11.59 -9.29
N THR A 429 14.60 -11.63 -9.00
CA THR A 429 15.14 -11.53 -7.64
C THR A 429 14.86 -10.16 -7.01
N GLU A 430 15.04 -9.08 -7.77
CA GLU A 430 14.76 -7.72 -7.28
C GLU A 430 13.25 -7.46 -7.13
N ILE A 431 12.40 -7.96 -8.05
CA ILE A 431 10.93 -7.92 -7.90
C ILE A 431 10.51 -8.68 -6.63
N GLN A 432 10.97 -9.92 -6.44
CA GLN A 432 10.65 -10.69 -5.23
C GLN A 432 11.14 -10.00 -3.95
N SER A 433 12.29 -9.34 -4.02
CA SER A 433 12.81 -8.52 -2.91
C SER A 433 11.86 -7.35 -2.57
N LEU A 434 11.35 -6.64 -3.57
CA LEU A 434 10.37 -5.57 -3.37
C LEU A 434 9.03 -6.09 -2.81
N LEU A 435 8.54 -7.25 -3.25
CA LEU A 435 7.34 -7.88 -2.68
C LEU A 435 7.48 -8.10 -1.17
N ILE A 436 8.62 -8.67 -0.75
CA ILE A 436 8.91 -9.00 0.66
C ILE A 436 9.06 -7.72 1.50
N GLU A 437 9.75 -6.70 0.99
CA GLU A 437 9.93 -5.42 1.72
C GLU A 437 8.62 -4.68 1.97
N HIS A 438 7.61 -4.87 1.11
CA HIS A 438 6.28 -4.28 1.25
C HIS A 438 5.25 -5.19 1.97
N ASP A 439 5.68 -6.33 2.51
CA ASP A 439 4.77 -7.34 3.12
C ASP A 439 3.65 -7.78 2.17
N VAL A 440 3.97 -7.89 0.88
CA VAL A 440 3.09 -8.39 -0.17
C VAL A 440 3.39 -9.86 -0.40
N PHE A 441 2.41 -10.72 -0.11
CA PHE A 441 2.50 -12.16 -0.35
C PHE A 441 1.49 -12.54 -1.42
N HIS A 442 1.99 -13.09 -2.53
CA HIS A 442 1.18 -13.34 -3.72
C HIS A 442 1.57 -14.67 -4.40
N PRO A 443 1.35 -15.82 -3.73
CA PRO A 443 1.63 -17.13 -4.32
C PRO A 443 0.66 -17.44 -5.46
N SER A 444 1.00 -18.42 -6.29
CA SER A 444 0.05 -19.04 -7.22
C SER A 444 -1.17 -19.56 -6.45
N PHE A 445 -2.36 -19.44 -7.04
CA PHE A 445 -3.58 -19.98 -6.43
C PHE A 445 -3.47 -21.52 -6.32
N PRO A 446 -3.63 -22.12 -5.13
CA PRO A 446 -3.55 -23.56 -4.97
C PRO A 446 -4.74 -24.27 -5.62
N GLN A 447 -4.51 -25.46 -6.17
CA GLN A 447 -5.45 -26.18 -7.03
C GLN A 447 -6.87 -26.30 -6.43
N HIS A 448 -6.99 -26.62 -5.15
CA HIS A 448 -8.29 -26.75 -4.46
C HIS A 448 -9.15 -25.48 -4.47
N LEU A 449 -8.57 -24.30 -4.69
CA LEU A 449 -9.33 -23.05 -4.89
C LEU A 449 -9.74 -22.82 -6.34
N LEU A 450 -8.94 -23.34 -7.30
CA LEU A 450 -9.30 -23.34 -8.71
C LEU A 450 -10.44 -24.34 -8.98
N ASP A 451 -10.46 -25.45 -8.24
CA ASP A 451 -11.52 -26.47 -8.27
C ASP A 451 -12.87 -25.95 -7.70
N GLU A 452 -12.90 -24.81 -6.98
CA GLU A 452 -14.15 -24.13 -6.59
C GLU A 452 -14.81 -23.37 -7.77
N LEU A 453 -14.08 -23.14 -8.87
CA LEU A 453 -14.51 -22.26 -9.96
C LEU A 453 -15.28 -23.00 -11.06
N PRO A 454 -16.16 -22.32 -11.83
CA PRO A 454 -16.73 -22.88 -13.04
C PRO A 454 -15.64 -23.24 -14.05
N VAL A 455 -15.68 -24.47 -14.57
CA VAL A 455 -14.80 -24.89 -15.68
C VAL A 455 -15.18 -24.11 -16.93
N CYS A 456 -14.27 -23.28 -17.40
CA CYS A 456 -14.42 -22.50 -18.64
C CYS A 456 -13.14 -22.64 -19.47
N THR A 457 -13.22 -23.44 -20.53
CA THR A 457 -12.15 -23.64 -21.52
C THR A 457 -12.65 -23.26 -22.91
N GLU A 458 -11.77 -23.20 -23.92
CA GLU A 458 -12.21 -22.97 -25.31
C GLU A 458 -13.13 -24.09 -25.82
N GLU A 459 -12.89 -25.32 -25.35
CA GLU A 459 -13.66 -26.53 -25.68
C GLU A 459 -15.00 -26.60 -24.94
N ASN A 460 -15.08 -26.00 -23.75
CA ASN A 460 -16.27 -25.93 -22.91
C ASN A 460 -16.46 -24.49 -22.38
N PRO A 461 -16.95 -23.56 -23.23
CA PRO A 461 -17.14 -22.17 -22.84
C PRO A 461 -18.30 -22.05 -21.85
N TRP A 462 -18.12 -21.18 -20.85
CA TRP A 462 -19.18 -20.88 -19.89
C TRP A 462 -20.35 -20.14 -20.55
N ASN A 463 -21.57 -20.53 -20.20
CA ASN A 463 -22.82 -19.99 -20.72
C ASN A 463 -23.70 -19.47 -19.57
N LEU A 464 -24.59 -18.52 -19.89
CA LEU A 464 -25.55 -17.98 -18.92
C LEU A 464 -26.52 -19.06 -18.40
N GLU A 465 -26.74 -19.11 -17.09
CA GLU A 465 -27.77 -19.97 -16.49
C GLU A 465 -29.18 -19.41 -16.74
N GLU A 466 -30.12 -20.26 -17.18
CA GLU A 466 -31.52 -19.89 -17.43
C GLU A 466 -32.20 -19.24 -16.21
N ASN A 467 -31.91 -19.77 -15.02
CA ASN A 467 -32.42 -19.26 -13.74
C ASN A 467 -31.97 -17.82 -13.45
N GLU A 468 -30.78 -17.42 -13.91
CA GLU A 468 -30.28 -16.06 -13.75
C GLU A 468 -30.81 -15.14 -14.85
N ILE A 469 -31.03 -15.65 -16.08
CA ILE A 469 -31.74 -14.91 -17.15
C ILE A 469 -33.14 -14.50 -16.69
N ALA A 470 -33.86 -15.38 -15.98
CA ALA A 470 -35.20 -15.07 -15.47
C ALA A 470 -35.23 -14.02 -14.33
N LYS A 471 -34.13 -13.84 -13.58
CA LYS A 471 -34.06 -12.92 -12.42
C LYS A 471 -33.45 -11.56 -12.75
N ARG A 472 -32.52 -11.52 -13.71
CA ARG A 472 -31.72 -10.32 -14.03
C ARG A 472 -32.43 -9.45 -15.06
N ARG A 473 -32.20 -8.13 -15.01
CA ARG A 473 -32.70 -7.22 -16.04
C ARG A 473 -31.84 -7.35 -17.30
N ASP A 474 -32.40 -7.85 -18.39
CA ASP A 474 -31.71 -8.01 -19.67
C ASP A 474 -31.57 -6.66 -20.41
N LEU A 475 -30.33 -6.27 -20.70
CA LEU A 475 -30.00 -5.03 -21.42
C LEU A 475 -29.43 -5.28 -22.82
N ARG A 476 -29.14 -6.54 -23.21
CA ARG A 476 -28.35 -6.92 -24.41
C ARG A 476 -28.83 -6.36 -25.75
N ASN A 477 -30.14 -6.10 -25.84
CA ASN A 477 -30.83 -5.62 -27.04
C ASN A 477 -31.48 -4.23 -26.84
N SER A 478 -31.46 -3.68 -25.63
CA SER A 478 -32.13 -2.40 -25.30
C SER A 478 -31.17 -1.23 -25.08
N HIS A 479 -29.87 -1.51 -25.03
CA HIS A 479 -28.79 -0.55 -24.80
C HIS A 479 -27.62 -0.86 -25.74
N LEU A 480 -27.00 0.18 -26.30
CA LEU A 480 -25.67 0.07 -26.88
C LEU A 480 -24.65 0.19 -25.74
N ILE A 481 -23.99 -0.92 -25.40
CA ILE A 481 -23.02 -1.01 -24.31
C ILE A 481 -21.62 -1.18 -24.90
N PHE A 482 -20.63 -0.50 -24.33
CA PHE A 482 -19.22 -0.52 -24.79
C PHE A 482 -18.26 -0.31 -23.61
N SER A 483 -17.01 -0.73 -23.75
CA SER A 483 -15.93 -0.40 -22.80
C SER A 483 -14.94 0.60 -23.41
N ILE A 484 -14.19 1.31 -22.58
CA ILE A 484 -13.10 2.21 -23.00
C ILE A 484 -11.91 2.03 -22.05
N ASP A 485 -10.90 1.32 -22.54
CA ASP A 485 -9.81 0.76 -21.73
C ASP A 485 -8.42 1.15 -22.26
N PRO A 486 -7.33 0.91 -21.50
CA PRO A 486 -5.98 0.85 -22.05
C PRO A 486 -5.87 -0.22 -23.15
N LYS A 487 -5.10 0.06 -24.20
CA LYS A 487 -4.77 -0.92 -25.24
C LYS A 487 -4.10 -2.15 -24.60
N GLY A 488 -4.71 -3.33 -24.79
CA GLY A 488 -4.26 -4.60 -24.19
C GLY A 488 -4.90 -4.95 -22.84
N CYS A 489 -5.88 -4.18 -22.34
CA CYS A 489 -6.63 -4.53 -21.12
C CYS A 489 -7.33 -5.90 -21.26
N GLU A 490 -7.20 -6.77 -20.25
CA GLU A 490 -7.85 -8.09 -20.19
C GLU A 490 -8.94 -8.14 -19.11
N ASP A 491 -8.74 -7.40 -18.01
CA ASP A 491 -9.57 -7.27 -16.82
C ASP A 491 -10.56 -6.09 -16.95
N VAL A 492 -11.48 -6.16 -17.93
CA VAL A 492 -12.48 -5.12 -18.17
C VAL A 492 -13.54 -5.14 -17.05
N ASP A 493 -13.34 -4.30 -16.05
CA ASP A 493 -14.25 -4.12 -14.89
C ASP A 493 -15.55 -3.40 -15.27
N ASP A 494 -15.50 -2.39 -16.15
CA ASP A 494 -16.57 -1.44 -16.41
C ASP A 494 -16.95 -1.24 -17.89
N THR A 495 -18.23 -0.98 -18.11
CA THR A 495 -18.82 -0.63 -19.41
C THR A 495 -19.85 0.48 -19.24
N LEU A 496 -20.08 1.23 -20.32
CA LEU A 496 -20.94 2.40 -20.37
C LEU A 496 -22.05 2.22 -21.40
N SER A 497 -23.18 2.89 -21.19
CA SER A 497 -24.20 3.13 -22.22
C SER A 497 -24.85 4.49 -22.04
N VAL A 498 -25.31 5.08 -23.14
CA VAL A 498 -26.20 6.25 -23.12
C VAL A 498 -27.30 6.03 -24.14
N ARG A 499 -28.55 6.30 -23.76
CA ARG A 499 -29.71 6.27 -24.68
C ARG A 499 -30.69 7.39 -24.39
N GLU A 500 -31.49 7.73 -25.39
CA GLU A 500 -32.59 8.69 -25.24
C GLU A 500 -33.82 8.00 -24.65
N LEU A 501 -34.58 8.75 -23.87
CA LEU A 501 -35.86 8.37 -23.30
C LEU A 501 -36.96 9.37 -23.76
N PRO A 502 -38.24 8.98 -23.75
CA PRO A 502 -39.33 9.87 -24.14
C PRO A 502 -39.37 11.17 -23.33
N GLY A 503 -39.54 12.29 -24.03
CA GLY A 503 -39.70 13.63 -23.42
C GLY A 503 -38.38 14.33 -23.11
N ASP A 504 -37.41 14.30 -24.04
CA ASP A 504 -36.11 14.98 -23.96
C ASP A 504 -35.32 14.63 -22.68
N LYS A 505 -35.22 13.32 -22.43
CA LYS A 505 -34.51 12.73 -21.30
C LYS A 505 -33.42 11.80 -21.80
N LEU A 506 -32.36 11.66 -21.01
CA LEU A 506 -31.26 10.72 -21.28
C LEU A 506 -31.24 9.65 -20.18
N GLU A 507 -30.87 8.42 -20.52
CA GLU A 507 -30.47 7.40 -19.55
C GLU A 507 -28.96 7.19 -19.67
N LEU A 508 -28.23 7.45 -18.59
CA LEU A 508 -26.82 7.04 -18.45
C LEU A 508 -26.79 5.69 -17.75
N GLY A 509 -26.04 4.74 -18.31
CA GLY A 509 -25.76 3.45 -17.70
C GLY A 509 -24.27 3.26 -17.41
N VAL A 510 -23.96 2.83 -16.18
CA VAL A 510 -22.65 2.29 -15.80
C VAL A 510 -22.88 0.84 -15.37
N HIS A 511 -22.20 -0.11 -16.00
CA HIS A 511 -22.37 -1.54 -15.78
C HIS A 511 -21.02 -2.16 -15.41
N ILE A 512 -20.95 -2.74 -14.21
CA ILE A 512 -19.72 -3.26 -13.61
C ILE A 512 -19.79 -4.79 -13.49
N ALA A 513 -18.68 -5.49 -13.69
CA ALA A 513 -18.58 -6.95 -13.56
C ALA A 513 -19.23 -7.50 -12.26
N ASP A 514 -20.15 -8.48 -12.36
CA ASP A 514 -20.77 -9.12 -11.17
C ASP A 514 -19.89 -10.24 -10.60
N VAL A 515 -18.74 -9.86 -10.04
CA VAL A 515 -17.84 -10.77 -9.32
C VAL A 515 -18.54 -11.48 -8.16
N THR A 516 -19.56 -10.85 -7.54
CA THR A 516 -20.27 -11.42 -6.38
C THR A 516 -21.11 -12.65 -6.69
N HIS A 517 -21.47 -12.86 -7.97
CA HIS A 517 -22.14 -14.07 -8.41
C HIS A 517 -21.20 -15.29 -8.34
N PHE A 518 -19.96 -15.13 -8.77
CA PHE A 518 -18.95 -16.20 -8.80
C PHE A 518 -18.25 -16.39 -7.45
N VAL A 519 -17.92 -15.30 -6.75
CA VAL A 519 -17.15 -15.31 -5.49
C VAL A 519 -18.10 -15.24 -4.29
N ARG A 520 -18.51 -16.42 -3.78
CA ARG A 520 -19.39 -16.56 -2.61
C ARG A 520 -18.72 -16.12 -1.32
N GLU A 521 -19.47 -15.44 -0.46
CA GLU A 521 -18.97 -14.93 0.83
C GLU A 521 -18.50 -16.07 1.77
N LEU A 522 -17.23 -15.99 2.17
CA LEU A 522 -16.46 -16.98 2.94
C LEU A 522 -16.11 -18.29 2.18
N SER A 523 -16.09 -18.31 0.85
CA SER A 523 -15.42 -19.37 0.08
C SER A 523 -13.89 -19.27 0.18
N GLY A 524 -13.14 -20.30 -0.23
CA GLY A 524 -11.69 -20.24 -0.19
C GLY A 524 -11.12 -19.13 -1.09
N VAL A 525 -11.74 -18.92 -2.26
CA VAL A 525 -11.42 -17.81 -3.17
C VAL A 525 -11.74 -16.45 -2.55
N ASP A 526 -12.87 -16.29 -1.84
CA ASP A 526 -13.21 -15.05 -1.13
C ASP A 526 -12.21 -14.71 -0.02
N LEU A 527 -11.75 -15.72 0.73
CA LEU A 527 -10.77 -15.54 1.80
C LEU A 527 -9.39 -15.16 1.26
N GLU A 528 -8.98 -15.69 0.11
CA GLU A 528 -7.72 -15.31 -0.53
C GLU A 528 -7.81 -13.92 -1.20
N ALA A 529 -8.92 -13.60 -1.85
CA ALA A 529 -9.20 -12.26 -2.37
C ALA A 529 -9.22 -11.21 -1.24
N ARG A 530 -9.79 -11.56 -0.07
CA ARG A 530 -9.78 -10.75 1.14
C ARG A 530 -8.37 -10.53 1.68
N ASN A 531 -7.55 -11.58 1.69
CA ASN A 531 -6.15 -11.52 2.13
C ASN A 531 -5.32 -10.58 1.23
N ARG A 532 -5.44 -10.72 -0.10
CA ARG A 532 -4.79 -9.87 -1.11
C ARG A 532 -5.31 -8.43 -1.10
N SER A 533 -6.63 -8.25 -0.94
CA SER A 533 -7.39 -6.98 -0.96
C SER A 533 -7.33 -6.13 -2.24
N THR A 534 -6.26 -6.18 -3.02
CA THR A 534 -6.08 -5.46 -4.28
C THR A 534 -5.17 -6.25 -5.23
N SER A 535 -5.37 -6.11 -6.54
CA SER A 535 -4.35 -6.47 -7.53
C SER A 535 -3.22 -5.44 -7.52
N ILE A 536 -2.06 -5.79 -8.08
CA ILE A 536 -0.84 -4.97 -8.11
C ILE A 536 -0.27 -4.97 -9.54
N TYR A 537 0.10 -3.80 -10.06
CA TYR A 537 0.49 -3.58 -11.44
C TYR A 537 1.96 -3.15 -11.55
N LEU A 538 2.84 -4.07 -11.97
CA LEU A 538 4.25 -3.76 -12.29
C LEU A 538 4.38 -3.45 -13.79
N PRO A 539 5.48 -2.82 -14.23
CA PRO A 539 5.71 -2.54 -15.65
C PRO A 539 5.67 -3.75 -16.58
N ASP A 540 6.13 -4.93 -16.13
CA ASP A 540 6.18 -6.17 -16.92
C ASP A 540 5.00 -7.14 -16.69
N ARG A 541 4.33 -7.06 -15.54
CA ARG A 541 3.31 -8.05 -15.13
C ARG A 541 2.30 -7.52 -14.12
N ARG A 542 1.20 -8.26 -13.97
CA ARG A 542 0.16 -8.04 -12.95
C ARG A 542 0.12 -9.19 -11.95
N TYR A 543 -0.11 -8.87 -10.69
CA TYR A 543 -0.39 -9.83 -9.62
C TYR A 543 -1.87 -9.73 -9.23
N ASP A 544 -2.65 -10.75 -9.59
CA ASP A 544 -4.12 -10.74 -9.51
C ASP A 544 -4.72 -11.06 -8.14
N MET A 545 -5.67 -10.23 -7.70
CA MET A 545 -6.49 -10.49 -6.51
C MET A 545 -7.36 -11.76 -6.66
N LEU A 546 -7.81 -12.06 -7.88
CA LEU A 546 -8.68 -13.19 -8.22
C LEU A 546 -7.98 -14.14 -9.21
N PRO A 547 -8.34 -15.44 -9.25
CA PRO A 547 -7.83 -16.36 -10.26
C PRO A 547 -8.13 -15.88 -11.69
N HIS A 548 -7.20 -16.13 -12.62
CA HIS A 548 -7.29 -15.68 -14.02
C HIS A 548 -8.60 -16.06 -14.72
N VAL A 549 -9.14 -17.25 -14.41
CA VAL A 549 -10.44 -17.72 -14.93
C VAL A 549 -11.58 -16.73 -14.61
N LEU A 550 -11.53 -16.08 -13.45
CA LEU A 550 -12.46 -15.01 -13.09
C LEU A 550 -12.04 -13.66 -13.68
N SER A 551 -10.79 -13.22 -13.45
CA SER A 551 -10.35 -11.86 -13.76
C SER A 551 -10.25 -11.58 -15.27
N GLY A 552 -9.66 -12.49 -16.05
CA GLY A 552 -9.44 -12.32 -17.49
C GLY A 552 -10.57 -12.86 -18.38
N ASN A 553 -11.53 -13.62 -17.84
CA ASN A 553 -12.58 -14.27 -18.65
C ASN A 553 -14.01 -14.10 -18.09
N LEU A 554 -14.37 -14.81 -17.01
CA LEU A 554 -15.78 -14.92 -16.59
C LEU A 554 -16.38 -13.61 -16.09
N CYS A 555 -15.62 -12.83 -15.33
CA CYS A 555 -16.06 -11.53 -14.83
C CYS A 555 -15.79 -10.39 -15.82
N SER A 556 -14.71 -10.50 -16.62
CA SER A 556 -14.32 -9.48 -17.60
C SER A 556 -15.42 -9.23 -18.62
N LEU A 557 -15.76 -7.95 -18.83
CA LEU A 557 -16.85 -7.50 -19.70
C LEU A 557 -16.42 -7.45 -21.18
N LEU A 558 -15.90 -8.58 -21.67
CA LEU A 558 -15.32 -8.75 -23.00
C LEU A 558 -16.30 -8.42 -24.15
N GLY A 559 -15.76 -7.90 -25.24
CA GLY A 559 -16.50 -7.54 -26.46
C GLY A 559 -17.23 -8.72 -27.09
N ASN A 560 -18.47 -8.49 -27.49
CA ASN A 560 -19.42 -9.40 -28.12
C ASN A 560 -19.79 -10.69 -27.35
N VAL A 561 -19.42 -10.83 -26.08
CA VAL A 561 -19.85 -11.94 -25.22
C VAL A 561 -20.90 -11.47 -24.22
N ASP A 562 -21.85 -12.36 -23.91
CA ASP A 562 -22.87 -12.09 -22.90
C ASP A 562 -22.26 -12.25 -21.49
N ARG A 563 -22.53 -11.30 -20.60
CA ARG A 563 -21.92 -11.21 -19.25
C ARG A 563 -22.91 -10.75 -18.18
N TYR A 564 -22.65 -11.18 -16.94
CA TYR A 564 -23.35 -10.70 -15.76
C TYR A 564 -22.72 -9.40 -15.25
N ALA A 565 -23.55 -8.40 -14.98
CA ALA A 565 -23.12 -7.13 -14.41
C ALA A 565 -24.02 -6.69 -13.25
N VAL A 566 -23.48 -5.80 -12.43
CA VAL A 566 -24.23 -4.95 -11.50
C VAL A 566 -24.24 -3.56 -12.11
N SER A 567 -25.44 -3.05 -12.42
CA SER A 567 -25.58 -1.77 -13.11
C SER A 567 -26.22 -0.70 -12.23
N VAL A 568 -25.80 0.53 -12.50
CA VAL A 568 -26.46 1.74 -12.04
C VAL A 568 -26.94 2.51 -13.26
N LEU A 569 -28.23 2.84 -13.29
CA LEU A 569 -28.87 3.56 -14.40
C LEU A 569 -29.47 4.85 -13.85
N TRP A 570 -29.17 6.00 -14.47
CA TRP A 570 -29.71 7.30 -14.11
C TRP A 570 -30.61 7.82 -15.21
N GLU A 571 -31.86 8.13 -14.88
CA GLU A 571 -32.73 8.96 -15.73
C GLU A 571 -32.36 10.41 -15.48
N LEU A 572 -31.91 11.09 -16.54
CA LEU A 572 -31.47 12.48 -16.55
C LEU A 572 -32.48 13.35 -17.33
N ASP A 573 -32.69 14.59 -16.90
CA ASP A 573 -33.37 15.59 -17.71
C ASP A 573 -32.45 16.27 -18.74
N SER A 574 -33.00 17.18 -19.54
CA SER A 574 -32.27 17.96 -20.56
C SER A 574 -31.17 18.89 -20.01
N LYS A 575 -31.05 19.03 -18.68
CA LYS A 575 -29.93 19.72 -18.01
C LYS A 575 -28.96 18.73 -17.35
N CYS A 576 -29.04 17.45 -17.72
CA CYS A 576 -28.30 16.34 -17.14
C CYS A 576 -28.50 16.16 -15.63
N LYS A 577 -29.61 16.67 -15.04
CA LYS A 577 -29.90 16.47 -13.61
C LYS A 577 -30.58 15.13 -13.39
N VAL A 578 -30.14 14.42 -12.34
CA VAL A 578 -30.69 13.12 -11.95
C VAL A 578 -32.12 13.28 -11.45
N GLN A 579 -33.05 12.65 -12.17
CA GLN A 579 -34.46 12.54 -11.80
C GLN A 579 -34.74 11.23 -11.05
N LYS A 580 -34.08 10.14 -11.44
CA LYS A 580 -34.27 8.81 -10.84
C LYS A 580 -33.01 7.96 -11.01
N VAL A 581 -32.75 7.07 -10.06
CA VAL A 581 -31.65 6.10 -10.13
C VAL A 581 -32.18 4.68 -9.89
N TRP A 582 -31.75 3.74 -10.72
CA TRP A 582 -31.99 2.31 -10.57
C TRP A 582 -30.67 1.59 -10.32
N TYR A 583 -30.69 0.58 -9.46
CA TYR A 583 -29.54 -0.25 -9.12
C TYR A 583 -29.98 -1.72 -9.19
N GLY A 584 -29.15 -2.62 -9.70
CA GLY A 584 -29.43 -4.05 -9.65
C GLY A 584 -28.57 -4.90 -10.57
N ARG A 585 -28.81 -6.22 -10.52
CA ARG A 585 -28.17 -7.19 -11.42
C ARG A 585 -28.78 -7.17 -12.82
N THR A 586 -27.91 -7.22 -13.81
CA THR A 586 -28.26 -7.17 -15.23
C THR A 586 -27.54 -8.28 -16.00
N ILE A 587 -28.00 -8.48 -17.24
CA ILE A 587 -27.25 -9.18 -18.28
C ILE A 587 -26.95 -8.18 -19.37
N ILE A 588 -25.68 -8.10 -19.78
CA ILE A 588 -25.19 -7.17 -20.78
C ILE A 588 -24.44 -7.91 -21.88
N LYS A 589 -24.24 -7.22 -23.00
CA LYS A 589 -23.35 -7.64 -24.08
C LYS A 589 -22.62 -6.38 -24.57
N SER A 590 -21.34 -6.25 -24.24
CA SER A 590 -20.53 -5.14 -24.77
C SER A 590 -20.41 -5.32 -26.28
N ARG A 591 -20.75 -4.31 -27.08
CA ARG A 591 -20.71 -4.36 -28.56
C ARG A 591 -19.38 -3.90 -29.13
N TYR A 592 -18.67 -3.04 -28.39
CA TYR A 592 -17.39 -2.46 -28.77
C TYR A 592 -16.45 -2.43 -27.56
N LYS A 593 -15.21 -2.91 -27.75
CA LYS A 593 -14.10 -2.75 -26.81
C LYS A 593 -13.16 -1.68 -27.37
N LEU A 594 -13.35 -0.43 -26.95
CA LEU A 594 -12.55 0.70 -27.45
C LEU A 594 -11.26 0.86 -26.62
N CYS A 595 -10.17 1.28 -27.27
CA CYS A 595 -9.06 1.89 -26.54
C CYS A 595 -9.29 3.40 -26.37
N TYR A 596 -8.64 4.02 -25.39
CA TYR A 596 -8.75 5.47 -25.18
C TYR A 596 -8.40 6.28 -26.42
N GLU A 597 -7.36 5.91 -27.16
CA GLU A 597 -6.96 6.60 -28.38
C GLU A 597 -8.09 6.58 -29.43
N ALA A 598 -8.66 5.41 -29.73
CA ALA A 598 -9.75 5.27 -30.71
C ALA A 598 -11.03 6.04 -30.30
N ALA A 599 -11.39 6.02 -29.01
CA ALA A 599 -12.54 6.75 -28.50
C ALA A 599 -12.32 8.28 -28.49
N GLN A 600 -11.08 8.73 -28.29
CA GLN A 600 -10.67 10.13 -28.47
C GLN A 600 -10.77 10.54 -29.95
N ASP A 601 -10.26 9.72 -30.88
CA ASP A 601 -10.31 10.01 -32.31
C ASP A 601 -11.76 10.18 -32.83
N ILE A 602 -12.68 9.28 -32.44
CA ILE A 602 -14.11 9.37 -32.83
C ILE A 602 -14.74 10.70 -32.40
N LEU A 603 -14.41 11.19 -31.20
CA LEU A 603 -14.94 12.43 -30.64
C LEU A 603 -14.40 13.68 -31.35
N TYR A 604 -13.10 13.70 -31.68
CA TYR A 604 -12.42 14.93 -32.12
C TYR A 604 -12.11 14.99 -33.63
N GLY A 605 -12.25 13.91 -34.38
CA GLY A 605 -12.29 13.94 -35.86
C GLY A 605 -10.95 13.73 -36.58
N SER A 606 -10.27 12.62 -36.29
CA SER A 606 -9.16 12.07 -37.10
C SER A 606 -9.64 11.51 -38.46
N SER A 607 -8.79 10.84 -39.25
CA SER A 607 -9.26 10.19 -40.50
C SER A 607 -10.15 8.98 -40.22
N VAL A 608 -11.13 8.72 -41.09
CA VAL A 608 -12.10 7.63 -40.88
C VAL A 608 -11.41 6.26 -40.97
N GLU A 609 -10.41 6.13 -41.85
CA GLU A 609 -9.61 4.94 -42.04
C GLU A 609 -8.78 4.58 -40.78
N GLU A 610 -8.15 5.57 -40.14
CA GLU A 610 -7.36 5.36 -38.92
C GLU A 610 -8.22 5.03 -37.69
N MET A 611 -9.44 5.59 -37.61
CA MET A 611 -10.40 5.25 -36.54
C MET A 611 -10.82 3.79 -36.60
N ILE A 612 -11.19 3.29 -37.80
CA ILE A 612 -11.70 1.92 -37.99
C ILE A 612 -10.59 0.89 -37.76
N ALA A 613 -9.34 1.20 -38.13
CA ALA A 613 -8.20 0.32 -37.92
C ALA A 613 -8.00 -0.10 -36.45
N ASN A 614 -8.44 0.71 -35.50
CA ASN A 614 -8.31 0.46 -34.06
C ASN A 614 -9.56 -0.17 -33.40
N ILE A 615 -10.62 -0.48 -34.15
CA ILE A 615 -11.88 -1.04 -33.63
C ILE A 615 -12.21 -2.35 -34.36
N PRO A 616 -11.79 -3.51 -33.83
CA PRO A 616 -11.95 -4.82 -34.50
C PRO A 616 -13.39 -5.14 -34.92
N GLU A 617 -14.39 -4.72 -34.13
CA GLU A 617 -15.81 -4.98 -34.37
C GLU A 617 -16.42 -4.16 -35.52
N LEU A 618 -15.69 -3.18 -36.06
CA LEU A 618 -16.05 -2.42 -37.26
C LEU A 618 -15.27 -2.88 -38.51
N GLN A 619 -14.28 -3.75 -38.35
CA GLN A 619 -13.50 -4.29 -39.47
C GLN A 619 -14.32 -5.32 -40.26
N ASN A 620 -14.13 -5.37 -41.58
CA ASN A 620 -14.79 -6.30 -42.50
C ASN A 620 -16.33 -6.16 -42.62
N LEU A 621 -16.90 -5.01 -42.24
CA LEU A 621 -18.30 -4.67 -42.50
C LEU A 621 -18.49 -4.07 -43.91
N GLU A 622 -19.69 -4.21 -44.48
CA GLU A 622 -20.06 -3.48 -45.70
C GLU A 622 -20.16 -1.97 -45.43
N GLU A 623 -19.79 -1.15 -46.40
CA GLU A 623 -19.67 0.31 -46.27
C GLU A 623 -20.93 1.00 -45.71
N CYS A 624 -22.13 0.53 -46.09
CA CYS A 624 -23.39 1.05 -45.58
C CYS A 624 -23.61 0.70 -44.10
N GLU A 625 -23.33 -0.54 -43.69
CA GLU A 625 -23.48 -0.97 -42.30
C GLU A 625 -22.44 -0.31 -41.39
N LEU A 626 -21.19 -0.26 -41.86
CA LEU A 626 -20.07 0.42 -41.23
C LEU A 626 -20.41 1.88 -40.91
N ASN A 627 -20.88 2.64 -41.90
CA ASN A 627 -21.26 4.04 -41.73
C ASN A 627 -22.39 4.21 -40.69
N ASN A 628 -23.42 3.38 -40.74
CA ASN A 628 -24.54 3.45 -39.79
C ASN A 628 -24.09 3.15 -38.35
N ARG A 629 -23.33 2.07 -38.13
CA ARG A 629 -22.80 1.70 -36.81
C ARG A 629 -21.83 2.73 -36.25
N PHE A 630 -20.98 3.30 -37.10
CA PHE A 630 -20.05 4.36 -36.73
C PHE A 630 -20.77 5.63 -36.28
N GLN A 631 -21.81 6.07 -37.01
CA GLN A 631 -22.62 7.24 -36.62
C GLN A 631 -23.39 7.01 -35.32
N GLU A 632 -23.91 5.81 -35.09
CA GLU A 632 -24.54 5.44 -33.80
C GLU A 632 -23.53 5.55 -32.65
N LEU A 633 -22.35 4.94 -32.78
CA LEU A 633 -21.29 4.98 -31.78
C LEU A 633 -20.83 6.41 -31.50
N LYS A 634 -20.61 7.22 -32.55
CA LYS A 634 -20.22 8.63 -32.43
C LYS A 634 -21.28 9.45 -31.70
N ASN A 635 -22.55 9.28 -32.03
CA ASN A 635 -23.67 9.96 -31.36
C ASN A 635 -23.71 9.64 -29.85
N VAL A 636 -23.55 8.35 -29.50
CA VAL A 636 -23.53 7.90 -28.10
C VAL A 636 -22.32 8.43 -27.34
N LEU A 637 -21.13 8.44 -27.95
CA LEU A 637 -19.92 9.05 -27.35
C LEU A 637 -20.06 10.57 -27.17
N CYS A 638 -20.63 11.30 -28.13
CA CYS A 638 -20.89 12.74 -28.00
C CYS A 638 -21.86 13.04 -26.84
N LYS A 639 -22.91 12.24 -26.66
CA LYS A 639 -23.84 12.36 -25.52
C LYS A 639 -23.17 12.05 -24.19
N LEU A 640 -22.35 11.00 -24.14
CA LEU A 640 -21.55 10.65 -22.96
C LEU A 640 -20.59 11.81 -22.58
N HIS A 641 -19.91 12.41 -23.56
CA HIS A 641 -19.06 13.58 -23.37
C HIS A 641 -19.83 14.78 -22.79
N HIS A 642 -21.02 15.07 -23.34
CA HIS A 642 -21.88 16.14 -22.83
C HIS A 642 -22.26 15.90 -21.36
N ILE A 643 -22.81 14.72 -21.02
CA ILE A 643 -23.22 14.35 -19.66
C ILE A 643 -22.03 14.46 -18.69
N ALA A 644 -20.90 13.84 -19.02
CA ALA A 644 -19.70 13.84 -18.18
C ALA A 644 -19.15 15.25 -17.93
N ASN A 645 -19.17 16.13 -18.93
CA ASN A 645 -18.76 17.53 -18.77
C ASN A 645 -19.68 18.32 -17.83
N VAL A 646 -20.99 18.08 -17.85
CA VAL A 646 -21.92 18.74 -16.90
C VAL A 646 -21.64 18.26 -15.47
N ILE A 647 -21.53 16.94 -15.26
CA ILE A 647 -21.21 16.34 -13.96
C ILE A 647 -19.86 16.86 -13.43
N ARG A 648 -18.83 16.92 -14.29
CA ARG A 648 -17.51 17.48 -13.95
C ARG A 648 -17.59 18.94 -13.51
N LYS A 649 -18.28 19.79 -14.27
CA LYS A 649 -18.46 21.22 -13.91
C LYS A 649 -19.10 21.39 -12.53
N GLU A 650 -20.09 20.55 -12.19
CA GLU A 650 -20.71 20.57 -10.86
C GLU A 650 -19.75 20.12 -9.75
N ARG A 651 -19.00 19.03 -9.98
CA ARG A 651 -17.99 18.52 -9.04
C ARG A 651 -16.88 19.54 -8.77
N LEU A 652 -16.37 20.20 -9.81
CA LEU A 652 -15.38 21.28 -9.68
C LEU A 652 -15.97 22.50 -8.98
N GLY A 653 -17.21 22.88 -9.32
CA GLY A 653 -17.95 23.96 -8.63
C GLY A 653 -18.20 23.71 -7.13
N ALA A 654 -18.23 22.43 -6.72
CA ALA A 654 -18.28 21.99 -5.32
C ALA A 654 -16.90 21.89 -4.63
N GLY A 655 -15.80 22.18 -5.35
CA GLY A 655 -14.43 22.17 -4.82
C GLY A 655 -13.63 20.90 -5.09
N GLY A 656 -14.05 20.06 -6.04
CA GLY A 656 -13.20 18.97 -6.53
C GLY A 656 -11.88 19.49 -7.10
N LEU A 657 -10.76 18.88 -6.71
CA LEU A 657 -9.43 19.26 -7.17
C LEU A 657 -9.08 18.50 -8.46
N GLU A 658 -8.39 19.17 -9.38
CA GLU A 658 -7.71 18.53 -10.52
C GLU A 658 -6.21 18.53 -10.24
N LEU A 659 -5.69 17.36 -9.87
CA LEU A 659 -4.32 17.15 -9.43
C LEU A 659 -3.60 16.23 -10.42
N ASN A 660 -2.35 16.56 -10.73
CA ASN A 660 -1.58 15.84 -11.75
C ASN A 660 -0.61 14.86 -11.07
N SER A 661 -0.52 13.66 -11.61
CA SER A 661 0.61 12.74 -11.46
C SER A 661 1.32 12.58 -12.80
N VAL A 662 2.61 12.24 -12.78
CA VAL A 662 3.30 11.79 -14.00
C VAL A 662 3.19 10.28 -14.06
N ASN A 663 2.51 9.78 -15.09
CA ASN A 663 2.29 8.35 -15.31
C ASN A 663 3.19 7.88 -16.46
N MET A 664 4.16 7.03 -16.15
CA MET A 664 5.08 6.46 -17.14
C MET A 664 4.51 5.17 -17.74
N LYS A 665 4.70 5.01 -19.04
CA LYS A 665 4.49 3.76 -19.76
C LYS A 665 5.84 3.22 -20.20
N PHE A 666 6.13 1.98 -19.81
CA PHE A 666 7.34 1.26 -20.17
C PHE A 666 7.04 0.42 -21.41
N GLU A 667 7.90 0.49 -22.42
CA GLU A 667 7.89 -0.42 -23.55
C GLU A 667 8.97 -1.47 -23.30
N ILE A 668 8.61 -2.75 -23.37
CA ILE A 668 9.44 -3.89 -22.97
C ILE A 668 9.52 -4.86 -24.14
N ASP A 669 10.73 -5.35 -24.45
CA ASP A 669 10.90 -6.39 -25.47
C ASP A 669 10.37 -7.74 -24.96
N GLN A 670 9.39 -8.30 -25.66
CA GLN A 670 8.80 -9.61 -25.33
C GLN A 670 9.78 -10.78 -25.50
N ASN A 671 10.87 -10.59 -26.27
CA ASN A 671 11.89 -11.61 -26.51
C ASN A 671 13.03 -11.59 -25.48
N LEU A 672 13.19 -10.47 -24.75
CA LEU A 672 14.28 -10.24 -23.81
C LEU A 672 13.69 -9.77 -22.46
N PRO A 673 13.30 -10.70 -21.56
CA PRO A 673 12.77 -10.32 -20.26
C PRO A 673 13.77 -9.45 -19.50
N ALA A 674 13.29 -8.31 -19.01
CA ALA A 674 14.01 -7.17 -18.40
C ALA A 674 14.51 -6.05 -19.35
N ALA A 675 14.53 -6.23 -20.68
CA ALA A 675 14.93 -5.16 -21.60
C ALA A 675 13.80 -4.13 -21.80
N VAL A 676 13.90 -2.99 -21.12
CA VAL A 676 13.06 -1.81 -21.39
C VAL A 676 13.62 -1.11 -22.63
N THR A 677 12.82 -1.02 -23.69
CA THR A 677 13.23 -0.40 -24.96
C THR A 677 13.00 1.11 -24.98
N ASP A 678 11.93 1.59 -24.34
CA ASP A 678 11.62 3.02 -24.20
C ASP A 678 10.75 3.29 -22.95
N VAL A 679 10.76 4.53 -22.48
CA VAL A 679 9.94 5.02 -21.37
C VAL A 679 9.25 6.31 -21.77
N LYS A 680 7.93 6.23 -21.98
CA LYS A 680 7.09 7.33 -22.47
C LYS A 680 6.23 7.91 -21.36
N SER A 681 6.14 9.24 -21.30
CA SER A 681 5.16 9.91 -20.44
C SER A 681 3.77 9.81 -21.07
N THR A 682 2.78 9.35 -20.29
CA THR A 682 1.41 9.17 -20.79
C THR A 682 0.69 10.51 -20.82
N LYS A 683 0.31 10.99 -22.01
CA LYS A 683 -0.51 12.21 -22.14
C LYS A 683 -1.95 11.92 -21.74
N GLU A 684 -2.52 12.77 -20.87
CA GLU A 684 -3.89 12.62 -20.38
C GLU A 684 -4.90 13.12 -21.43
N LEU A 685 -5.40 12.20 -22.27
CA LEU A 685 -6.48 12.47 -23.23
C LEU A 685 -7.79 12.87 -22.54
N ALA A 686 -8.63 13.64 -23.24
CA ALA A 686 -9.92 14.10 -22.71
C ALA A 686 -10.88 12.95 -22.37
N ILE A 687 -10.84 11.85 -23.14
CA ILE A 687 -11.63 10.65 -22.88
C ILE A 687 -11.35 9.99 -21.52
N HIS A 688 -10.11 10.05 -21.01
CA HIS A 688 -9.80 9.53 -19.66
C HIS A 688 -10.63 10.28 -18.61
N LYS A 689 -10.82 11.59 -18.77
CA LYS A 689 -11.63 12.42 -17.87
C LYS A 689 -13.11 12.06 -17.96
N ILE A 690 -13.63 11.82 -19.17
CA ILE A 690 -15.03 11.39 -19.39
C ILE A 690 -15.32 10.10 -18.62
N VAL A 691 -14.48 9.07 -18.80
CA VAL A 691 -14.64 7.77 -18.12
C VAL A 691 -14.47 7.93 -16.62
N ALA A 692 -13.44 8.66 -16.16
CA ALA A 692 -13.20 8.90 -14.73
C ALA A 692 -14.39 9.59 -14.05
N GLU A 693 -15.03 10.59 -14.67
CA GLU A 693 -16.21 11.26 -14.11
C GLU A 693 -17.42 10.32 -14.01
N CYS A 694 -17.65 9.48 -15.03
CA CYS A 694 -18.70 8.46 -14.99
C CYS A 694 -18.49 7.48 -13.84
N MET A 695 -17.24 7.04 -13.62
CA MET A 695 -16.89 6.18 -12.49
C MET A 695 -17.01 6.89 -11.15
N ILE A 696 -16.55 8.15 -11.02
CA ILE A 696 -16.71 8.95 -9.80
C ILE A 696 -18.20 9.10 -9.45
N PHE A 697 -19.05 9.34 -10.45
CA PHE A 697 -20.49 9.49 -10.30
C PHE A 697 -21.16 8.18 -9.85
N ALA A 698 -20.80 7.04 -10.45
CA ALA A 698 -21.25 5.71 -10.02
C ALA A 698 -20.90 5.43 -8.56
N ASN A 699 -19.61 5.60 -8.22
CA ASN A 699 -19.08 5.44 -6.87
C ASN A 699 -19.79 6.33 -5.84
N HIS A 700 -20.09 7.58 -6.20
CA HIS A 700 -20.79 8.55 -5.35
C HIS A 700 -22.25 8.16 -5.06
N TRP A 701 -23.01 7.77 -6.08
CA TRP A 701 -24.41 7.37 -5.92
C TRP A 701 -24.56 6.04 -5.17
N VAL A 702 -23.68 5.07 -5.43
CA VAL A 702 -23.62 3.83 -4.65
C VAL A 702 -23.26 4.12 -3.19
N ALA A 703 -22.28 5.00 -2.91
CA ALA A 703 -21.91 5.42 -1.56
C ALA A 703 -23.11 6.01 -0.78
N LYS A 704 -23.91 6.87 -1.41
CA LYS A 704 -25.17 7.37 -0.83
C LYS A 704 -26.15 6.22 -0.55
N ARG A 705 -26.42 5.37 -1.55
CA ARG A 705 -27.40 4.28 -1.43
C ARG A 705 -27.08 3.26 -0.33
N ILE A 706 -25.81 2.91 -0.13
CA ILE A 706 -25.38 1.99 0.93
C ILE A 706 -25.33 2.67 2.30
N TYR A 707 -24.98 3.97 2.37
CA TYR A 707 -25.05 4.73 3.62
C TYR A 707 -26.48 4.84 4.12
N ASP A 708 -27.44 5.15 3.24
CA ASP A 708 -28.85 5.29 3.60
C ASP A 708 -29.45 3.96 4.07
N ALA A 709 -28.95 2.83 3.58
CA ALA A 709 -29.32 1.49 4.04
C ALA A 709 -28.64 1.10 5.36
N TYR A 710 -27.36 1.45 5.53
CA TYR A 710 -26.51 0.99 6.64
C TYR A 710 -25.69 2.14 7.27
N PRO A 711 -26.33 3.12 7.94
CA PRO A 711 -25.64 4.35 8.38
C PRO A 711 -24.46 4.12 9.33
N GLN A 712 -24.42 2.97 10.01
CA GLN A 712 -23.38 2.62 11.00
C GLN A 712 -22.43 1.50 10.53
N GLN A 713 -22.65 0.90 9.36
CA GLN A 713 -21.93 -0.30 8.90
C GLN A 713 -21.47 -0.23 7.43
N ALA A 714 -21.85 0.81 6.68
CA ALA A 714 -21.41 0.97 5.30
C ALA A 714 -19.89 1.21 5.21
N VAL A 715 -19.27 0.61 4.19
CA VAL A 715 -17.87 0.82 3.82
C VAL A 715 -17.80 1.99 2.84
N LEU A 716 -17.19 3.09 3.26
CA LEU A 716 -16.93 4.27 2.44
C LEU A 716 -15.43 4.49 2.26
N ARG A 717 -15.05 5.40 1.35
CA ARG A 717 -13.68 5.90 1.18
C ARG A 717 -13.68 7.41 1.39
N ARG A 718 -13.03 7.87 2.46
CA ARG A 718 -12.88 9.29 2.85
C ARG A 718 -11.52 9.83 2.41
N HIS A 719 -11.40 11.14 2.28
CA HIS A 719 -10.12 11.82 2.06
C HIS A 719 -10.04 13.00 3.05
N PRO A 720 -9.29 12.86 4.15
CA PRO A 720 -9.20 13.90 5.19
C PRO A 720 -8.43 15.12 4.69
N ASN A 721 -8.72 16.29 5.27
CA ASN A 721 -8.06 17.56 4.93
C ASN A 721 -6.52 17.44 5.04
N PRO A 722 -5.74 18.08 4.15
CA PRO A 722 -4.28 18.18 4.25
C PRO A 722 -3.82 18.82 5.56
N ARG A 723 -2.52 18.68 5.88
CA ARG A 723 -1.91 19.40 7.00
C ARG A 723 -1.63 20.84 6.60
N GLU A 724 -2.01 21.80 7.46
CA GLU A 724 -1.81 23.24 7.20
C GLU A 724 -0.33 23.61 6.99
N SER A 725 0.59 22.92 7.68
CA SER A 725 2.05 23.08 7.47
C SER A 725 2.47 22.83 6.03
N ASP A 726 1.95 21.76 5.44
CA ASP A 726 2.38 21.26 4.13
C ASP A 726 1.80 22.15 3.02
N LEU A 727 0.55 22.60 3.20
CA LEU A 727 -0.08 23.60 2.33
C LEU A 727 0.60 24.98 2.45
N ALA A 728 1.06 25.37 3.63
CA ALA A 728 1.78 26.63 3.82
C ALA A 728 3.17 26.63 3.14
N GLU A 729 3.87 25.50 3.09
CA GLU A 729 5.10 25.36 2.29
C GLU A 729 4.82 25.54 0.79
N LEU A 730 3.75 24.92 0.27
CA LEU A 730 3.31 25.11 -1.12
C LEU A 730 2.92 26.57 -1.42
N GLN A 731 2.20 27.23 -0.50
CA GLN A 731 1.81 28.63 -0.64
C GLN A 731 3.02 29.57 -0.72
N LYS A 732 4.07 29.31 0.08
CA LYS A 732 5.35 30.04 0.01
C LYS A 732 6.07 29.84 -1.33
N LEU A 733 6.12 28.60 -1.83
CA LEU A 733 6.72 28.29 -3.14
C LEU A 733 5.98 29.02 -4.28
N ALA A 734 4.64 29.03 -4.26
CA ALA A 734 3.86 29.78 -5.24
C ALA A 734 4.10 31.29 -5.16
N SER A 735 4.18 31.83 -3.94
CA SER A 735 4.47 33.24 -3.69
C SER A 735 5.83 33.66 -4.26
N SER A 736 6.84 32.77 -4.28
CA SER A 736 8.15 33.09 -4.88
C SER A 736 8.15 33.28 -6.40
N LYS A 737 7.10 32.80 -7.10
CA LYS A 737 6.84 33.09 -8.53
C LYS A 737 5.71 34.11 -8.73
N GLY A 738 5.26 34.78 -7.66
CA GLY A 738 4.21 35.80 -7.72
C GLY A 738 2.77 35.27 -7.70
N PHE A 739 2.56 33.98 -7.49
CA PHE A 739 1.22 33.37 -7.42
C PHE A 739 0.70 33.28 -5.99
N ILE A 740 -0.57 33.65 -5.80
CA ILE A 740 -1.26 33.56 -4.51
C ILE A 740 -2.16 32.32 -4.51
N LEU A 741 -1.74 31.27 -3.80
CA LEU A 741 -2.60 30.11 -3.52
C LEU A 741 -3.41 30.34 -2.25
N ASN A 742 -4.71 30.09 -2.32
CA ASN A 742 -5.62 30.17 -1.17
C ASN A 742 -5.84 28.75 -0.63
N ILE A 743 -5.56 28.55 0.66
CA ILE A 743 -5.56 27.25 1.33
C ILE A 743 -6.73 27.08 2.32
N HIS A 744 -7.69 28.01 2.37
CA HIS A 744 -8.81 27.98 3.32
C HIS A 744 -9.84 26.87 3.05
N SER A 745 -10.02 26.47 1.79
CA SER A 745 -10.88 25.35 1.40
C SER A 745 -10.36 24.65 0.14
N ASN A 746 -10.84 23.43 -0.13
CA ASN A 746 -10.56 22.74 -1.38
C ASN A 746 -11.04 23.53 -2.62
N LYS A 747 -12.17 24.24 -2.51
CA LYS A 747 -12.69 25.11 -3.56
C LYS A 747 -11.80 26.33 -3.83
N ASP A 748 -11.30 26.97 -2.78
CA ASP A 748 -10.40 28.10 -2.93
C ASP A 748 -9.03 27.67 -3.48
N LEU A 749 -8.56 26.49 -3.08
CA LEU A 749 -7.34 25.88 -3.58
C LEU A 749 -7.48 25.49 -5.06
N ALA A 750 -8.59 24.87 -5.47
CA ALA A 750 -8.90 24.62 -6.88
C ALA A 750 -8.88 25.92 -7.69
N SER A 751 -9.63 26.92 -7.24
CA SER A 751 -9.81 28.21 -7.93
C SER A 751 -8.53 29.03 -8.04
N SER A 752 -7.56 28.84 -7.14
CA SER A 752 -6.26 29.52 -7.17
C SER A 752 -5.21 28.72 -7.95
N LEU A 753 -5.20 27.39 -7.85
CA LEU A 753 -4.35 26.52 -8.69
C LEU A 753 -4.71 26.62 -10.18
N GLU A 754 -5.98 26.78 -10.53
CA GLU A 754 -6.41 26.98 -11.92
C GLU A 754 -5.91 28.32 -12.51
N LYS A 755 -5.76 29.34 -11.68
CA LYS A 755 -5.25 30.67 -12.07
C LYS A 755 -3.72 30.78 -12.03
N ALA A 756 -3.04 29.82 -11.40
CA ALA A 756 -1.58 29.84 -11.22
C ALA A 756 -0.82 29.36 -12.47
N VAL A 757 -1.09 29.98 -13.62
CA VAL A 757 -0.50 29.66 -14.93
C VAL A 757 0.53 30.73 -15.31
N ASP A 758 1.78 30.32 -15.50
CA ASP A 758 2.82 31.17 -16.06
C ASP A 758 2.78 31.08 -17.60
N ILE A 759 2.62 32.22 -18.26
CA ILE A 759 2.55 32.33 -19.72
C ILE A 759 3.93 32.07 -20.35
N GLN A 760 5.02 32.37 -19.62
CA GLN A 760 6.39 32.14 -20.08
C GLN A 760 6.85 30.70 -19.86
N ASP A 761 6.27 29.98 -18.90
CA ASP A 761 6.45 28.54 -18.73
C ASP A 761 5.19 27.81 -18.19
N PRO A 762 4.41 27.14 -19.06
CA PRO A 762 3.28 26.32 -18.63
C PRO A 762 3.64 25.19 -17.65
N SER A 763 4.91 24.74 -17.59
CA SER A 763 5.33 23.65 -16.71
C SER A 763 5.19 24.00 -15.22
N VAL A 764 5.29 25.28 -14.86
CA VAL A 764 5.08 25.78 -13.49
C VAL A 764 3.75 25.31 -12.90
N ASN A 765 2.64 25.37 -13.66
CA ASN A 765 1.33 24.93 -13.16
C ASN A 765 1.27 23.42 -12.92
N GLN A 766 1.87 22.63 -13.82
CA GLN A 766 1.99 21.19 -13.67
C GLN A 766 2.80 20.84 -12.40
N ILE A 767 3.91 21.55 -12.14
CA ILE A 767 4.72 21.35 -10.93
C ILE A 767 3.92 21.74 -9.68
N PHE A 768 3.17 22.85 -9.67
CA PHE A 768 2.29 23.19 -8.55
C PHE A 768 1.25 22.10 -8.29
N ARG A 769 0.63 21.51 -9.33
CA ARG A 769 -0.33 20.41 -9.17
C ARG A 769 0.34 19.15 -8.61
N ILE A 770 1.53 18.78 -9.10
CA ILE A 770 2.30 17.64 -8.59
C ILE A 770 2.71 17.84 -7.13
N LEU A 771 3.15 19.04 -6.74
CA LEU A 771 3.48 19.38 -5.36
C LEU A 771 2.22 19.40 -4.48
N ALA A 772 1.10 19.96 -4.97
CA ALA A 772 -0.19 19.91 -4.29
C ALA A 772 -0.62 18.47 -3.99
N THR A 773 -0.53 17.55 -4.96
CA THR A 773 -0.78 16.11 -4.75
C THR A 773 0.04 15.54 -3.58
N GLN A 774 1.27 16.00 -3.38
CA GLN A 774 2.17 15.52 -2.32
C GLN A 774 1.89 16.15 -0.95
N THR A 775 1.19 17.29 -0.90
CA THR A 775 0.69 17.87 0.36
C THR A 775 -0.63 17.23 0.83
N MET A 776 -1.34 16.51 -0.05
CA MET A 776 -2.60 15.85 0.30
C MET A 776 -2.37 14.67 1.25
N ASN A 777 -3.31 14.44 2.16
CA ASN A 777 -3.34 13.21 2.95
C ASN A 777 -3.84 12.03 2.10
N GLN A 778 -3.46 10.80 2.46
CA GLN A 778 -3.92 9.62 1.74
C GLN A 778 -5.42 9.37 1.98
N ALA A 779 -6.17 9.12 0.91
CA ALA A 779 -7.57 8.68 1.00
C ALA A 779 -7.65 7.24 1.56
N THR A 780 -8.59 7.01 2.47
CA THR A 780 -8.69 5.77 3.27
C THR A 780 -10.12 5.21 3.26
N TYR A 781 -10.24 3.89 3.23
CA TYR A 781 -11.48 3.19 3.53
C TYR A 781 -11.84 3.33 5.01
N CYS A 782 -13.13 3.42 5.33
CA CYS A 782 -13.65 3.58 6.68
C CYS A 782 -15.03 2.94 6.84
N CYS A 783 -15.35 2.49 8.06
CA CYS A 783 -16.70 2.13 8.47
C CYS A 783 -17.45 3.38 8.96
N THR A 784 -18.65 3.62 8.45
CA THR A 784 -19.42 4.84 8.77
C THR A 784 -19.77 5.00 10.23
N GLY A 785 -19.95 3.91 10.99
CA GLY A 785 -20.25 3.98 12.43
C GLY A 785 -19.06 4.37 13.32
N CYS A 786 -17.84 4.43 12.77
CA CYS A 786 -16.64 4.81 13.52
C CYS A 786 -16.26 6.29 13.35
N TYR A 787 -17.02 7.05 12.55
CA TYR A 787 -16.68 8.43 12.18
C TYR A 787 -17.90 9.37 12.20
N SER A 788 -17.65 10.67 12.38
CA SER A 788 -18.73 11.67 12.30
C SER A 788 -19.11 11.96 10.84
N VAL A 789 -20.32 12.48 10.57
CA VAL A 789 -20.75 12.77 9.20
C VAL A 789 -19.78 13.72 8.45
N PRO A 790 -19.24 14.80 9.06
CA PRO A 790 -18.20 15.61 8.42
C PRO A 790 -16.89 14.87 8.10
N ASP A 791 -16.52 13.84 8.87
CA ASP A 791 -15.31 13.04 8.62
C ASP A 791 -15.40 12.19 7.35
N LEU A 792 -16.62 11.88 6.88
CA LEU A 792 -16.86 11.05 5.69
C LEU A 792 -16.60 11.82 4.37
N TYR A 793 -16.40 13.14 4.44
CA TYR A 793 -16.12 13.98 3.29
C TYR A 793 -14.86 13.55 2.51
N HIS A 794 -14.89 13.72 1.19
CA HIS A 794 -13.76 13.41 0.32
C HIS A 794 -13.12 14.68 -0.24
N TYR A 795 -12.18 15.27 0.51
CA TYR A 795 -11.55 16.57 0.24
C TYR A 795 -11.17 16.78 -1.23
N GLY A 796 -10.38 15.85 -1.81
CA GLY A 796 -9.90 15.98 -3.18
C GLY A 796 -10.96 15.82 -4.28
N LEU A 797 -12.13 15.23 -4.00
CA LEU A 797 -13.21 15.07 -4.99
C LEU A 797 -14.34 16.09 -4.84
N GLY A 798 -14.46 16.75 -3.69
CA GLY A 798 -15.56 17.69 -3.41
C GLY A 798 -16.89 17.02 -3.10
N LEU A 799 -16.88 15.80 -2.56
CA LEU A 799 -18.08 14.95 -2.38
C LEU A 799 -18.36 14.63 -0.91
N ASP A 800 -19.65 14.65 -0.53
CA ASP A 800 -20.11 14.35 0.84
C ASP A 800 -19.95 12.88 1.23
N LYS A 801 -20.09 11.97 0.25
CA LYS A 801 -19.90 10.53 0.40
C LYS A 801 -19.24 9.98 -0.85
N TYR A 802 -18.32 9.05 -0.67
CA TYR A 802 -17.62 8.36 -1.75
C TYR A 802 -17.26 6.93 -1.29
N THR A 803 -17.13 6.00 -2.23
CA THR A 803 -16.66 4.63 -1.97
C THR A 803 -16.04 4.08 -3.25
N HIS A 804 -15.60 2.82 -3.26
CA HIS A 804 -15.25 2.13 -4.49
C HIS A 804 -16.24 0.99 -4.78
N PHE A 805 -16.76 0.97 -6.01
CA PHE A 805 -17.74 0.05 -6.55
C PHE A 805 -17.36 -0.42 -7.97
N THR A 806 -16.61 0.39 -8.71
CA THR A 806 -16.41 0.26 -10.17
C THR A 806 -15.27 -0.67 -10.59
N SER A 807 -14.61 -1.39 -9.67
CA SER A 807 -13.51 -2.30 -10.03
C SER A 807 -13.38 -3.56 -9.15
N PRO A 808 -14.42 -4.41 -9.07
CA PRO A 808 -14.43 -5.60 -8.22
C PRO A 808 -13.50 -6.73 -8.66
N ILE A 809 -12.99 -6.75 -9.91
CA ILE A 809 -12.01 -7.75 -10.35
C ILE A 809 -10.68 -7.56 -9.60
N ARG A 810 -10.32 -6.31 -9.32
CA ARG A 810 -9.01 -5.90 -8.78
C ARG A 810 -9.04 -5.24 -7.40
N ARG A 811 -10.20 -5.03 -6.79
CA ARG A 811 -10.36 -4.45 -5.43
C ARG A 811 -11.42 -5.17 -4.62
N TYR A 812 -11.07 -5.67 -3.44
CA TYR A 812 -11.99 -6.39 -2.56
C TYR A 812 -13.02 -5.46 -1.89
N ALA A 813 -12.69 -4.18 -1.70
CA ALA A 813 -13.62 -3.17 -1.21
C ALA A 813 -14.88 -3.09 -2.08
N ASP A 814 -14.70 -3.14 -3.41
CA ASP A 814 -15.77 -3.12 -4.38
C ASP A 814 -16.64 -4.39 -4.28
N ILE A 815 -16.06 -5.57 -4.08
CA ILE A 815 -16.81 -6.82 -3.82
C ILE A 815 -17.70 -6.66 -2.57
N LEU A 816 -17.20 -6.07 -1.48
CA LEU A 816 -18.03 -5.77 -0.30
C LEU A 816 -19.12 -4.75 -0.59
N VAL A 817 -18.81 -3.68 -1.34
CA VAL A 817 -19.78 -2.65 -1.70
C VAL A 817 -20.87 -3.21 -2.61
N HIS A 818 -20.54 -4.10 -3.56
CA HIS A 818 -21.52 -4.85 -4.36
C HIS A 818 -22.42 -5.70 -3.46
N ARG A 819 -21.86 -6.51 -2.55
CA ARG A 819 -22.64 -7.31 -1.59
C ARG A 819 -23.59 -6.45 -0.75
N CYS A 820 -23.10 -5.33 -0.21
CA CYS A 820 -23.91 -4.38 0.55
C CYS A 820 -25.04 -3.76 -0.30
N LEU A 821 -24.72 -3.27 -1.50
CA LEU A 821 -25.67 -2.64 -2.42
C LEU A 821 -26.79 -3.61 -2.81
N LEU A 822 -26.42 -4.82 -3.25
CA LEU A 822 -27.38 -5.84 -3.70
C LEU A 822 -28.29 -6.28 -2.56
N LYS A 823 -27.71 -6.54 -1.37
CA LYS A 823 -28.49 -6.88 -0.17
C LYS A 823 -29.44 -5.74 0.25
N ALA A 824 -29.03 -4.47 0.10
CA ALA A 824 -29.87 -3.31 0.39
C ALA A 824 -31.02 -3.09 -0.62
N ILE A 825 -30.95 -3.72 -1.80
CA ILE A 825 -32.00 -3.69 -2.82
C ILE A 825 -32.97 -4.87 -2.63
N GLU A 826 -32.43 -6.06 -2.33
CA GLU A 826 -33.21 -7.29 -2.10
C GLU A 826 -34.01 -7.24 -0.78
N GLU A 827 -33.39 -6.81 0.33
CA GLU A 827 -34.00 -6.82 1.67
C GLU A 827 -33.98 -5.43 2.32
N LYS A 828 -35.16 -4.81 2.53
CA LYS A 828 -35.28 -3.45 3.09
C LYS A 828 -34.75 -3.25 4.53
N ASN A 829 -34.40 -4.32 5.24
CA ASN A 829 -33.85 -4.28 6.61
C ASN A 829 -32.78 -5.38 6.84
N ALA A 830 -32.10 -5.81 5.78
CA ALA A 830 -31.06 -6.83 5.86
C ALA A 830 -29.98 -6.45 6.89
N LYS A 831 -29.67 -7.32 7.85
CA LYS A 831 -28.49 -7.06 8.71
C LYS A 831 -27.22 -7.39 7.94
N ILE A 832 -26.25 -6.47 7.91
CA ILE A 832 -24.85 -6.80 7.58
C ILE A 832 -24.34 -7.74 8.69
N GLN A 833 -23.61 -8.80 8.30
CA GLN A 833 -23.18 -9.84 9.24
C GLN A 833 -22.09 -9.34 10.20
N MET A 834 -21.21 -8.46 9.74
CA MET A 834 -20.13 -7.85 10.52
C MET A 834 -20.60 -6.63 11.30
N ASP A 835 -20.12 -6.44 12.52
CA ASP A 835 -20.37 -5.20 13.28
C ASP A 835 -19.48 -4.03 12.80
N SER A 836 -19.71 -2.82 13.33
CA SER A 836 -18.95 -1.63 12.94
C SER A 836 -17.46 -1.72 13.27
N SER A 837 -17.08 -2.39 14.37
CA SER A 837 -15.69 -2.56 14.80
C SER A 837 -14.95 -3.60 13.96
N GLU A 838 -15.62 -4.69 13.61
CA GLU A 838 -15.11 -5.69 12.67
C GLU A 838 -14.94 -5.11 11.26
N THR A 839 -15.91 -4.29 10.84
CA THR A 839 -15.87 -3.59 9.54
C THR A 839 -14.73 -2.58 9.50
N GLU A 840 -14.52 -1.78 10.55
CA GLU A 840 -13.40 -0.83 10.63
C GLU A 840 -12.05 -1.54 10.67
N THR A 841 -11.92 -2.64 11.42
CA THR A 841 -10.72 -3.49 11.40
C THR A 841 -10.40 -3.99 9.99
N PHE A 842 -11.44 -4.30 9.21
CA PHE A 842 -11.26 -4.74 7.83
C PHE A 842 -10.95 -3.58 6.86
N CYS A 843 -11.55 -2.40 7.04
CA CYS A 843 -11.14 -1.18 6.35
C CYS A 843 -9.65 -0.86 6.59
N HIS A 844 -9.18 -1.03 7.82
CA HIS A 844 -7.77 -0.85 8.16
C HIS A 844 -6.85 -1.83 7.42
N HIS A 845 -7.22 -3.12 7.33
CA HIS A 845 -6.49 -4.12 6.53
C HIS A 845 -6.41 -3.72 5.04
N MET A 846 -7.54 -3.35 4.44
CA MET A 846 -7.58 -2.88 3.04
C MET A 846 -6.72 -1.64 2.82
N ASN A 847 -6.70 -0.69 3.77
CA ASN A 847 -5.84 0.49 3.72
C ASN A 847 -4.34 0.14 3.74
N ILE A 848 -3.94 -0.83 4.58
CA ILE A 848 -2.55 -1.31 4.64
C ILE A 848 -2.16 -1.95 3.30
N LYS A 849 -2.95 -2.91 2.79
CA LYS A 849 -2.63 -3.62 1.55
C LYS A 849 -2.68 -2.70 0.32
N HIS A 850 -3.60 -1.73 0.27
CA HIS A 850 -3.63 -0.72 -0.78
C HIS A 850 -2.38 0.18 -0.76
N ARG A 851 -1.93 0.64 0.42
CA ARG A 851 -0.67 1.41 0.52
C ARG A 851 0.54 0.57 0.10
N ALA A 852 0.64 -0.66 0.59
CA ALA A 852 1.72 -1.58 0.24
C ALA A 852 1.80 -1.82 -1.27
N ALA A 853 0.66 -1.98 -1.95
CA ALA A 853 0.58 -2.03 -3.41
C ALA A 853 1.11 -0.74 -4.07
N GLN A 854 0.60 0.43 -3.68
CA GLN A 854 1.03 1.71 -4.27
C GLN A 854 2.55 2.00 -4.09
N ASP A 855 3.09 1.71 -2.91
CA ASP A 855 4.52 1.89 -2.62
C ASP A 855 5.38 0.90 -3.44
N LEU A 856 4.93 -0.36 -3.57
CA LEU A 856 5.56 -1.39 -4.40
C LEU A 856 5.52 -1.06 -5.90
N GLU A 857 4.37 -0.62 -6.43
CA GLU A 857 4.24 -0.21 -7.83
C GLU A 857 5.25 0.90 -8.15
N LYS A 858 5.35 1.91 -7.28
CA LYS A 858 6.31 3.01 -7.41
C LYS A 858 7.77 2.57 -7.31
N ASP A 859 8.13 1.77 -6.29
CA ASP A 859 9.50 1.28 -6.15
C ASP A 859 9.86 0.32 -7.31
N SER A 860 8.90 -0.39 -7.90
CA SER A 860 9.10 -1.18 -9.13
C SER A 860 9.35 -0.28 -10.35
N GLN A 861 8.60 0.80 -10.55
CA GLN A 861 8.87 1.76 -11.63
C GLN A 861 10.28 2.35 -11.53
N GLN A 862 10.76 2.62 -10.31
CA GLN A 862 12.15 3.05 -10.08
C GLN A 862 13.18 1.96 -10.44
N LEU A 863 12.88 0.67 -10.18
CA LEU A 863 13.73 -0.45 -10.58
C LEU A 863 13.83 -0.54 -12.12
N PHE A 864 12.69 -0.51 -12.83
CA PHE A 864 12.67 -0.56 -14.30
C PHE A 864 13.35 0.66 -14.94
N LEU A 865 13.16 1.88 -14.41
CA LEU A 865 13.93 3.06 -14.81
C LEU A 865 15.45 2.86 -14.59
N SER A 866 15.84 2.22 -13.48
CA SER A 866 17.26 2.00 -13.18
C SER A 866 17.90 1.05 -14.18
N PHE A 867 17.21 -0.03 -14.60
CA PHE A 867 17.71 -0.90 -15.67
C PHE A 867 17.73 -0.19 -17.03
N TYR A 868 16.69 0.56 -17.39
CA TYR A 868 16.66 1.36 -18.63
C TYR A 868 17.86 2.33 -18.75
N PHE A 869 18.15 3.11 -17.70
CA PHE A 869 19.29 4.01 -17.70
C PHE A 869 20.64 3.28 -17.55
N GLU A 870 20.68 2.08 -16.98
CA GLU A 870 21.89 1.26 -16.91
C GLU A 870 22.26 0.73 -18.30
N ASP A 871 21.28 0.16 -19.02
CA ASP A 871 21.45 -0.33 -20.39
C ASP A 871 21.85 0.81 -21.33
N LEU A 872 21.13 1.94 -21.29
CA LEU A 872 21.45 3.12 -22.09
C LEU A 872 22.89 3.62 -21.89
N ASN A 873 23.36 3.71 -20.63
CA ASN A 873 24.71 4.19 -20.32
C ASN A 873 25.80 3.12 -20.57
N SER A 874 25.44 1.85 -20.80
CA SER A 874 26.40 0.75 -21.02
C SER A 874 26.83 0.57 -22.48
N GLN A 875 26.03 1.05 -23.44
CA GLN A 875 26.33 0.90 -24.87
C GLN A 875 27.48 1.82 -25.29
N GLU A 876 28.54 1.28 -25.88
CA GLU A 876 29.80 2.00 -26.19
C GLU A 876 29.66 3.22 -27.12
N ASN A 877 28.54 3.35 -27.84
CA ASN A 877 28.24 4.48 -28.73
C ASN A 877 27.10 5.40 -28.20
N SER A 878 26.68 5.23 -26.95
CA SER A 878 25.62 6.04 -26.35
C SER A 878 26.13 7.42 -25.92
N SER A 879 25.33 8.46 -26.19
CA SER A 879 25.53 9.77 -25.57
C SER A 879 24.91 9.76 -24.16
N PRO A 880 25.53 10.37 -23.14
CA PRO A 880 24.94 10.50 -21.81
C PRO A 880 23.52 11.07 -21.86
N CYS A 881 22.64 10.56 -21.00
CA CYS A 881 21.22 10.99 -20.99
C CYS A 881 21.07 12.39 -20.37
N PHE A 882 21.17 13.41 -21.22
CA PHE A 882 20.88 14.80 -20.86
C PHE A 882 19.38 15.11 -21.01
N VAL A 883 18.82 15.76 -19.99
CA VAL A 883 17.39 16.13 -19.92
C VAL A 883 17.21 17.50 -19.29
N ASP A 884 16.10 18.14 -19.64
CA ASP A 884 15.63 19.34 -18.95
C ASP A 884 15.06 19.00 -17.56
N ALA A 885 15.40 19.81 -16.56
CA ALA A 885 14.92 19.67 -15.19
C ALA A 885 14.64 21.04 -14.55
N VAL A 886 13.58 21.09 -13.73
CA VAL A 886 13.11 22.32 -13.08
C VAL A 886 13.44 22.29 -11.59
N ILE A 887 14.10 23.33 -11.08
CA ILE A 887 14.41 23.48 -9.65
C ILE A 887 13.10 23.72 -8.88
N TYR A 888 12.72 22.85 -7.94
CA TYR A 888 11.50 23.05 -7.12
C TYR A 888 11.80 23.39 -5.66
N ALA A 889 13.03 23.16 -5.19
CA ALA A 889 13.48 23.60 -3.87
C ALA A 889 15.00 23.71 -3.78
N LEU A 890 15.49 24.52 -2.83
CA LEU A 890 16.91 24.75 -2.59
C LEU A 890 17.38 24.03 -1.31
N ARG A 891 18.67 23.72 -1.21
CA ARG A 891 19.34 23.10 -0.05
C ARG A 891 20.69 23.75 0.20
N ALA A 892 21.24 23.58 1.40
CA ALA A 892 22.46 24.27 1.82
C ALA A 892 23.71 23.94 0.96
N ASN A 893 23.71 22.80 0.28
CA ASN A 893 24.80 22.30 -0.57
C ASN A 893 24.37 21.92 -2.00
N GLY A 894 23.17 22.32 -2.45
CA GLY A 894 22.68 21.93 -3.77
C GLY A 894 21.20 22.25 -4.04
N LEU A 895 20.68 21.63 -5.09
CA LEU A 895 19.35 21.85 -5.65
C LEU A 895 18.50 20.59 -5.51
N LEU A 896 17.18 20.75 -5.38
CA LEU A 896 16.22 19.68 -5.64
C LEU A 896 15.49 19.99 -6.95
N VAL A 897 15.61 19.07 -7.90
CA VAL A 897 15.10 19.22 -9.27
C VAL A 897 14.07 18.14 -9.60
N PHE A 898 13.17 18.49 -10.51
CA PHE A 898 12.17 17.60 -11.07
C PHE A 898 12.39 17.48 -12.57
N VAL A 899 12.45 16.25 -13.09
CA VAL A 899 12.59 15.94 -14.52
C VAL A 899 11.20 15.58 -15.06
N PRO A 900 10.50 16.48 -15.80
CA PRO A 900 9.10 16.25 -16.16
C PRO A 900 8.90 15.03 -17.05
N LYS A 901 9.83 14.78 -17.98
CA LYS A 901 9.81 13.69 -18.97
C LYS A 901 9.68 12.30 -18.35
N TYR A 902 10.37 12.06 -17.22
CA TYR A 902 10.42 10.77 -16.53
C TYR A 902 9.79 10.82 -15.13
N GLY A 903 9.19 11.95 -14.72
CA GLY A 903 8.63 12.12 -13.37
C GLY A 903 9.65 12.02 -12.22
N ILE A 904 10.96 12.04 -12.51
CA ILE A 904 12.03 11.80 -11.53
C ILE A 904 12.21 13.03 -10.65
N LYS A 905 12.31 12.81 -9.34
CA LYS A 905 12.79 13.80 -8.37
C LYS A 905 14.20 13.41 -7.93
N GLY A 906 15.15 14.33 -8.09
CA GLY A 906 16.53 14.11 -7.70
C GLY A 906 17.13 15.30 -6.96
N ALA A 907 18.22 15.02 -6.26
CA ALA A 907 19.07 16.03 -5.66
C ALA A 907 20.30 16.22 -6.53
N VAL A 908 20.65 17.47 -6.83
CA VAL A 908 21.85 17.85 -7.57
C VAL A 908 22.78 18.56 -6.59
N CYS A 909 23.87 17.89 -6.21
CA CYS A 909 24.86 18.47 -5.30
C CYS A 909 25.73 19.48 -6.04
N LEU A 910 25.79 20.72 -5.55
CA LEU A 910 26.70 21.76 -6.07
C LEU A 910 27.95 21.93 -5.19
N CYS A 911 28.12 21.07 -4.19
CA CYS A 911 29.31 20.95 -3.35
C CYS A 911 29.76 19.48 -3.33
N ASN A 912 31.04 19.21 -3.57
CA ASN A 912 31.61 17.86 -3.55
C ASN A 912 32.16 17.50 -2.16
N LYS A 913 32.71 16.28 -2.03
CA LYS A 913 33.28 15.77 -0.77
C LYS A 913 34.48 16.60 -0.26
N ASP A 914 35.26 17.17 -1.18
CA ASP A 914 36.41 18.05 -0.88
C ASP A 914 36.00 19.47 -0.48
N ARG A 915 34.69 19.74 -0.32
CA ARG A 915 34.08 21.05 -0.04
C ARG A 915 34.28 22.08 -1.16
N LYS A 916 34.60 21.63 -2.38
CA LYS A 916 34.65 22.46 -3.59
C LYS A 916 33.25 22.67 -4.15
N VAL A 917 33.04 23.81 -4.79
CA VAL A 917 31.75 24.18 -5.41
C VAL A 917 31.79 23.99 -6.92
N ALA A 918 30.64 23.63 -7.49
CA ALA A 918 30.46 23.44 -8.93
C ALA A 918 30.21 24.78 -9.63
N LEU A 919 31.13 25.18 -10.51
CA LEU A 919 30.96 26.29 -11.44
C LEU A 919 30.56 25.75 -12.82
N VAL A 920 29.46 26.22 -13.38
CA VAL A 920 28.85 25.66 -14.60
C VAL A 920 29.00 26.64 -15.77
N SER A 921 29.90 26.34 -16.71
CA SER A 921 30.12 27.14 -17.92
C SER A 921 29.74 26.34 -19.17
N ASP A 922 30.72 25.89 -19.96
CA ASP A 922 30.56 24.88 -21.02
C ASP A 922 30.77 23.46 -20.46
N SER A 923 31.30 23.35 -19.24
CA SER A 923 31.39 22.12 -18.45
C SER A 923 31.34 22.45 -16.95
N VAL A 924 31.30 21.43 -16.09
CA VAL A 924 31.24 21.62 -14.62
C VAL A 924 32.63 21.53 -14.00
N GLU A 925 33.13 22.66 -13.51
CA GLU A 925 34.43 22.75 -12.82
C GLU A 925 34.27 22.80 -11.30
N TRP A 926 35.00 21.95 -10.58
CA TRP A 926 35.01 21.89 -9.12
C TRP A 926 36.13 22.75 -8.55
N THR A 927 35.77 23.88 -7.92
CA THR A 927 36.72 24.92 -7.50
C THR A 927 36.52 25.34 -6.04
N ASP A 928 37.54 25.92 -5.42
CA ASP A 928 37.43 26.44 -4.05
C ASP A 928 36.54 27.69 -4.04
N GLY A 929 35.49 27.69 -3.22
CA GLY A 929 34.47 28.73 -3.24
C GLY A 929 33.46 28.60 -2.11
N LYS A 930 32.34 29.34 -2.23
CA LYS A 930 31.27 29.35 -1.22
C LYS A 930 29.89 29.23 -1.87
N LEU A 931 29.02 28.51 -1.19
CA LEU A 931 27.59 28.45 -1.45
C LEU A 931 26.86 29.33 -0.43
N ILE A 932 26.00 30.21 -0.93
CA ILE A 932 25.15 31.09 -0.12
C ILE A 932 23.69 30.82 -0.53
N SER A 933 22.92 30.20 0.36
CA SER A 933 21.49 29.94 0.15
C SER A 933 20.64 30.96 0.89
N THR A 934 19.68 31.56 0.21
CA THR A 934 18.50 32.20 0.81
C THR A 934 17.27 31.32 0.57
N GLU A 935 16.07 31.77 0.95
CA GLU A 935 14.82 31.02 0.74
C GLU A 935 14.46 30.86 -0.76
N SER A 936 14.81 31.83 -1.61
CA SER A 936 14.41 31.87 -3.03
C SER A 936 15.58 31.80 -4.02
N LYS A 937 16.82 31.88 -3.55
CA LYS A 937 18.02 31.96 -4.39
C LYS A 937 19.21 31.22 -3.77
N LEU A 938 19.87 30.36 -4.55
CA LEU A 938 21.16 29.78 -4.24
C LEU A 938 22.23 30.47 -5.09
N THR A 939 23.32 30.91 -4.46
CA THR A 939 24.45 31.55 -5.13
C THR A 939 25.72 30.73 -4.94
N VAL A 940 26.38 30.38 -6.04
CA VAL A 940 27.74 29.81 -6.07
C VAL A 940 28.71 30.96 -6.32
N GLN A 941 29.75 31.09 -5.50
CA GLN A 941 30.83 32.07 -5.69
C GLN A 941 32.19 31.35 -5.71
N ALA A 942 32.88 31.41 -6.84
CA ALA A 942 34.24 30.89 -7.02
C ALA A 942 34.97 31.67 -8.11
N ASN A 943 36.30 31.80 -8.01
CA ASN A 943 37.16 32.46 -9.01
C ASN A 943 36.70 33.87 -9.47
N GLY A 944 36.02 34.62 -8.59
CA GLY A 944 35.45 35.94 -8.90
C GLY A 944 34.13 35.91 -9.69
N ILE A 945 33.66 34.74 -10.09
CA ILE A 945 32.39 34.52 -10.79
C ILE A 945 31.31 34.20 -9.74
N SER A 946 30.11 34.76 -9.93
CA SER A 946 28.93 34.45 -9.12
C SER A 946 27.83 33.89 -10.02
N GLN A 947 27.39 32.66 -9.75
CA GLN A 947 26.27 32.01 -10.44
C GLN A 947 25.04 31.96 -9.53
N HIS A 948 23.86 32.03 -10.12
CA HIS A 948 22.60 32.25 -9.42
C HIS A 948 21.55 31.27 -9.90
N TYR A 949 20.94 30.55 -8.96
CA TYR A 949 19.88 29.59 -9.21
C TYR A 949 18.66 29.97 -8.37
N HIS A 950 17.50 30.11 -9.00
CA HIS A 950 16.24 30.41 -8.35
C HIS A 950 15.29 29.22 -8.45
N ILE A 951 14.21 29.27 -7.68
CA ILE A 951 13.14 28.27 -7.78
C ILE A 951 12.43 28.46 -9.13
N PHE A 952 12.12 27.35 -9.80
CA PHE A 952 11.63 27.22 -11.18
C PHE A 952 12.51 27.87 -12.24
N ASP A 953 13.84 27.86 -12.04
CA ASP A 953 14.78 27.96 -13.17
C ASP A 953 14.94 26.56 -13.79
N HIS A 954 15.06 26.51 -15.12
CA HIS A 954 15.35 25.29 -15.88
C HIS A 954 16.85 25.07 -16.00
N VAL A 955 17.30 23.84 -15.76
CA VAL A 955 18.69 23.41 -15.83
C VAL A 955 18.82 22.10 -16.61
N THR A 956 19.94 21.89 -17.27
CA THR A 956 20.24 20.61 -17.93
C THR A 956 20.95 19.69 -16.94
N VAL A 957 20.42 18.49 -16.76
CA VAL A 957 21.01 17.45 -15.89
C VAL A 957 21.31 16.17 -16.67
N CYS A 958 22.32 15.44 -16.22
CA CYS A 958 22.65 14.10 -16.69
C CYS A 958 22.03 13.05 -15.76
N VAL A 959 21.26 12.11 -16.32
CA VAL A 959 20.68 10.99 -15.56
C VAL A 959 21.68 9.84 -15.49
N LYS A 960 22.04 9.41 -14.28
CA LYS A 960 22.98 8.31 -14.01
C LYS A 960 22.40 7.30 -13.01
N VAL A 961 22.91 6.08 -13.06
CA VAL A 961 22.54 5.01 -12.11
C VAL A 961 23.69 4.76 -11.14
N GLN A 962 23.47 5.07 -9.86
CA GLN A 962 24.33 4.64 -8.77
C GLN A 962 23.92 3.21 -8.38
N LYS A 963 24.70 2.23 -8.86
CA LYS A 963 24.51 0.81 -8.52
C LYS A 963 24.74 0.60 -7.02
N SER A 964 24.01 -0.36 -6.43
CA SER A 964 24.19 -0.75 -5.03
C SER A 964 24.01 -2.25 -4.91
N ARG A 965 24.99 -2.93 -4.30
CA ARG A 965 24.87 -4.38 -4.00
C ARG A 965 23.91 -4.66 -2.86
N SER A 966 23.83 -3.75 -1.89
CA SER A 966 23.04 -3.95 -0.65
C SER A 966 21.64 -3.38 -0.72
N HIS A 967 21.46 -2.27 -1.45
CA HIS A 967 20.20 -1.54 -1.53
C HIS A 967 19.62 -1.60 -2.94
N GLN A 968 18.51 -0.91 -3.17
CA GLN A 968 18.00 -0.64 -4.51
C GLN A 968 18.99 0.25 -5.29
N HIS A 969 19.06 0.07 -6.62
CA HIS A 969 19.72 1.03 -7.50
C HIS A 969 19.08 2.42 -7.37
N ARG A 970 19.90 3.47 -7.42
CA ARG A 970 19.45 4.86 -7.26
C ARG A 970 19.75 5.66 -8.50
N ILE A 971 18.75 6.40 -8.96
CA ILE A 971 18.93 7.41 -10.00
C ILE A 971 19.55 8.65 -9.34
N VAL A 972 20.66 9.11 -9.91
CA VAL A 972 21.39 10.32 -9.50
C VAL A 972 21.37 11.31 -10.65
N LEU A 973 21.23 12.59 -10.32
CA LEU A 973 21.20 13.68 -11.30
C LEU A 973 22.43 14.56 -11.08
N ASP A 974 23.30 14.59 -12.09
CA ASP A 974 24.45 15.49 -12.10
C ASP A 974 24.12 16.76 -12.90
N MET A 975 24.61 17.91 -12.44
CA MET A 975 24.51 19.17 -13.17
C MET A 975 25.29 19.10 -14.49
N VAL A 976 24.78 19.72 -15.56
CA VAL A 976 25.48 19.83 -16.86
C VAL A 976 25.55 21.27 -17.33
N ASP A 977 24.40 21.95 -17.42
CA ASP A 977 24.30 23.36 -17.83
C ASP A 977 23.26 24.09 -16.97
N ASN A 978 23.49 25.38 -16.70
CA ASN A 978 22.56 26.27 -16.00
C ASN A 978 21.42 26.82 -16.90
N LYS A 979 21.28 26.25 -18.11
CA LYS A 979 20.24 26.55 -19.10
C LYS A 979 19.37 25.33 -19.39
N PRO A 980 18.13 25.53 -19.89
CA PRO A 980 17.26 24.45 -20.35
C PRO A 980 17.84 23.64 -21.51
N PHE A 981 17.49 22.36 -21.58
CA PHE A 981 17.98 21.47 -22.63
C PHE A 981 17.28 21.73 -23.97
N ALA A 982 18.06 22.09 -25.00
CA ALA A 982 17.54 22.71 -26.22
C ALA A 982 16.65 21.82 -27.11
N LYS A 983 16.68 20.50 -26.96
CA LYS A 983 15.79 19.58 -27.71
C LYS A 983 14.36 19.61 -27.17
N ASP A 984 14.20 19.35 -25.87
CA ASP A 984 12.88 19.28 -25.22
C ASP A 984 12.19 20.67 -25.21
N PHE A 985 12.95 21.77 -25.05
CA PHE A 985 12.39 23.14 -25.04
C PHE A 985 11.71 23.56 -26.36
N ASN A 986 12.11 22.96 -27.49
CA ASN A 986 11.46 23.20 -28.79
C ASN A 986 10.18 22.37 -28.98
N GLU A 987 10.05 21.21 -28.34
CA GLU A 987 8.78 20.49 -28.26
C GLU A 987 7.78 21.25 -27.38
N VAL A 988 8.24 21.77 -26.23
CA VAL A 988 7.42 22.66 -25.37
C VAL A 988 6.98 23.92 -26.12
N LYS A 989 7.82 24.50 -27.01
CA LYS A 989 7.39 25.60 -27.89
C LYS A 989 6.35 25.19 -28.93
N LYS A 990 6.35 23.95 -29.39
CA LYS A 990 5.33 23.40 -30.29
C LYS A 990 4.00 23.27 -29.55
N GLU A 991 4.01 22.69 -28.35
CA GLU A 991 2.82 22.57 -27.50
C GLU A 991 2.24 23.94 -27.08
N ARG A 992 3.06 24.99 -26.97
CA ARG A 992 2.58 26.37 -26.77
C ARG A 992 1.70 26.88 -27.91
N MET A 993 1.91 26.44 -29.16
CA MET A 993 1.07 26.87 -30.29
C MET A 993 -0.30 26.18 -30.29
N ASP A 994 -0.35 24.89 -29.94
CA ASP A 994 -1.60 24.12 -29.89
C ASP A 994 -2.52 24.59 -28.73
N LEU A 995 -1.94 25.03 -27.60
CA LEU A 995 -2.70 25.57 -26.47
C LEU A 995 -3.36 26.93 -26.77
N THR A 996 -2.76 27.78 -27.59
CA THR A 996 -3.40 29.03 -28.06
C THR A 996 -4.64 28.77 -28.90
N PHE A 997 -4.62 27.77 -29.79
CA PHE A 997 -5.78 27.36 -30.59
C PHE A 997 -6.98 26.92 -29.72
N LEU A 998 -6.71 26.28 -28.59
CA LEU A 998 -7.75 25.87 -27.64
C LEU A 998 -8.34 27.03 -26.82
N GLN A 999 -7.62 28.15 -26.64
CA GLN A 999 -8.18 29.35 -26.02
C GLN A 999 -9.07 30.14 -26.98
N GLU A 1000 -8.68 30.29 -28.25
CA GLU A 1000 -9.51 30.97 -29.27
C GLU A 1000 -10.84 30.23 -29.54
N SER A 1001 -10.88 28.91 -29.36
CA SER A 1001 -12.10 28.11 -29.50
C SER A 1001 -13.18 28.31 -28.41
N LYS A 1002 -12.93 29.15 -27.39
CA LYS A 1002 -13.89 29.42 -26.30
C LYS A 1002 -14.86 30.58 -26.55
N ASP A 1003 -14.60 31.44 -27.53
CA ASP A 1003 -15.34 32.69 -27.77
C ASP A 1003 -16.28 32.60 -28.99
N VAL A 1004 -16.86 31.42 -29.26
CA VAL A 1004 -17.93 31.25 -30.27
C VAL A 1004 -19.27 31.02 -29.55
N ASP A 1005 -19.91 32.11 -29.15
CA ASP A 1005 -21.30 32.10 -28.71
C ASP A 1005 -22.25 31.75 -29.88
N VAL A 1006 -23.34 31.06 -29.58
CA VAL A 1006 -24.34 30.62 -30.56
C VAL A 1006 -25.46 31.65 -30.64
N ASP A 1007 -25.48 32.43 -31.72
CA ASP A 1007 -26.57 33.37 -32.01
C ASP A 1007 -27.91 32.65 -32.24
N SER A 1008 -28.96 33.16 -31.60
CA SER A 1008 -30.35 32.72 -31.79
C SER A 1008 -31.14 33.72 -32.64
N PRO A 1009 -31.90 33.28 -33.66
CA PRO A 1009 -32.69 34.18 -34.50
C PRO A 1009 -34.09 34.45 -33.91
N GLU A 1010 -34.49 35.72 -33.80
CA GLU A 1010 -35.83 36.29 -34.10
C GLU A 1010 -36.05 37.65 -33.39
N ALA A 1011 -36.07 38.75 -34.17
CA ALA A 1011 -36.98 39.90 -34.01
C ALA A 1011 -36.76 40.95 -35.13
N GLU A 1012 -37.82 41.64 -35.54
CA GLU A 1012 -37.90 42.40 -36.80
C GLU A 1012 -37.47 43.89 -36.74
N LEU A 1013 -37.26 44.44 -37.94
CA LEU A 1013 -37.08 45.84 -38.33
C LEU A 1013 -37.85 46.90 -37.49
N LYS A 1014 -37.18 48.03 -37.22
CA LYS A 1014 -37.66 49.39 -37.61
C LYS A 1014 -36.54 50.45 -37.64
N ASN A 1015 -36.73 51.45 -38.51
CA ASN A 1015 -35.69 52.40 -38.97
C ASN A 1015 -35.61 53.73 -38.19
N SER A 1016 -34.47 54.43 -38.42
CA SER A 1016 -34.22 55.90 -38.40
C SER A 1016 -34.24 56.67 -37.05
N ILE A 1017 -33.10 57.12 -36.49
CA ILE A 1017 -32.21 58.27 -36.89
C ILE A 1017 -32.86 59.66 -36.62
N PRO A 1018 -32.19 60.68 -36.00
CA PRO A 1018 -31.20 60.68 -34.89
C PRO A 1018 -31.45 61.85 -33.86
N THR A 1019 -30.58 62.05 -32.84
CA THR A 1019 -29.83 63.31 -32.52
C THR A 1019 -29.21 63.28 -31.10
N GLU A 1020 -28.03 63.91 -30.96
CA GLU A 1020 -27.28 64.23 -29.73
C GLU A 1020 -27.97 65.34 -28.87
N PRO A 1021 -27.42 65.79 -27.70
CA PRO A 1021 -26.38 65.22 -26.82
C PRO A 1021 -26.82 65.10 -25.33
N GLU A 1022 -25.83 64.78 -24.49
CA GLU A 1022 -25.83 64.69 -23.02
C GLU A 1022 -26.46 65.88 -22.25
N GLU A 1023 -27.20 65.61 -21.17
CA GLU A 1023 -27.14 66.42 -19.93
C GLU A 1023 -27.56 65.62 -18.68
N ASN A 1024 -27.16 66.11 -17.50
CA ASN A 1024 -27.09 65.34 -16.23
C ASN A 1024 -28.36 65.36 -15.36
N MET A 1025 -28.48 64.31 -14.50
CA MET A 1025 -29.15 64.24 -13.18
C MET A 1025 -30.36 65.16 -12.93
N TYR A 1026 -31.58 64.65 -12.72
CA TYR A 1026 -32.10 64.09 -11.44
C TYR A 1026 -33.59 63.62 -11.66
N PHE A 1027 -34.34 62.94 -10.78
CA PHE A 1027 -34.20 62.53 -9.37
C PHE A 1027 -35.16 61.33 -9.04
N ILE A 1028 -34.97 60.72 -7.87
CA ILE A 1028 -35.94 59.95 -7.03
C ILE A 1028 -36.32 58.52 -7.45
N SER A 1029 -35.84 57.60 -6.63
CA SER A 1029 -36.43 56.28 -6.38
C SER A 1029 -37.52 56.35 -5.30
N THR A 1030 -38.62 55.60 -5.48
CA THR A 1030 -39.42 54.96 -4.42
C THR A 1030 -40.19 53.79 -5.06
N LYS A 1031 -40.44 52.65 -4.42
CA LYS A 1031 -39.97 52.08 -3.15
C LYS A 1031 -40.33 50.58 -3.12
N LYS A 1032 -39.43 49.76 -2.54
CA LYS A 1032 -39.59 48.33 -2.20
C LYS A 1032 -39.64 47.34 -3.36
#